data_AF-A0A378N8C5-F1
#
_entry.id   AF-A0A378N8C5-F1
#
_cell.length_a   1.000
_cell.length_b   1.000
_cell.length_c   1.000
_cell.angle_alpha   90.00
_cell.angle_beta   90.00
_cell.angle_gamma   90.00
#
_symmetry.space_group_name_H-M   'P 1'
#
loop_
_entity.id
_entity.type
_entity.pdbx_description
1 polymer ?
#
loop_
_entity_poly.entity_id
_entity_poly.type
_entity_poly.pdbx_seq_one_letter_code
_entity_poly.pdbx_strand_id
1 'polypeptide(L)'
;MPIKPIWVGLRKTIFSVDKLDIDYRCLALFPQNEHSNSDTSLNALLAVIPDGEATIHALNWKNLPTDFNPRLQRLFEQTAIKLSLSKGEIQATAAQQAVKFAANFANGRLNADLSYQPNEKEQHNLRLSAEIEDNFTQLPPTISAEYDWQLSDEIIANKALQKGRSILSWQKNAAQKLEGNWQVELAESENNKLDFPFLFDGESLEIQQGRFDWHFTQQFPLQGFVSTKLTPKSFNQNGFLPLKTAIRISLLSQNSWGKGNIVISNSDGEITEKGLNLPLRLTGNIKHGNFILYSSVPLDFQGNFDDLSVKFLPSSLLRLTGKERYLTIKDLRFPLAGIKIDKHGIHGRLHAILRGQSPDFNNIEFHLDGQAQNFKAGALDFFQDPKDANAVKDSWKWRIWGASILKAFNSKVNLSGRGQWHKQLVRLEELKGDLATVKLADTTISKITLNNTQAIRFNVKKFTLDGAVMLQSPEIAFSYGGVLPKPRVNLAFDGEVEKLRFKGAVNTTELGPLKLFARRQLSQDASQIIGKLYWPEQSAQGFQPLFPFRSQWVINNGTIRGETAFSAGSKNGLIAGGHLAIRNGGLSLPNGEAKGIEFSLPYRYQNGRFHFGAKKPLDVKIAQIKLGDLALDNASMKLNGYYPYTKAKPLNLNQLSFDLFGGKLNVKRFALPQTELAYLNLERIDFEQILQFMQYQQIDLKGKANAILPFWLSGKPCYICDGLLTQAETSYLTFTPELLSEMQKSGYTEQILLHLVDKSTINDFRSLINVGPKGDLVLDGKLKLSSNQNKSKVNLNYNHRENLFDLWHLINYGSQFEQKLENYLYQKLER
;
A
#
# COMPACT_ATOMS: atom_id res chain seq x y z
N MET A 1 -24.56 83.74 77.22
CA MET A 1 -24.42 85.05 76.53
C MET A 1 -22.92 85.36 76.38
N PRO A 2 -22.49 86.10 75.34
CA PRO A 2 -21.83 85.48 74.18
C PRO A 2 -20.50 86.16 73.80
N ILE A 3 -19.59 85.46 73.11
CA ILE A 3 -18.63 86.12 72.19
C ILE A 3 -18.40 85.21 70.97
N LYS A 4 -18.88 85.66 69.80
CA LYS A 4 -18.42 85.23 68.47
C LYS A 4 -16.95 85.59 68.29
N PRO A 5 -16.20 84.78 67.52
CA PRO A 5 -15.32 85.36 66.53
C PRO A 5 -15.86 85.07 65.13
N ILE A 6 -15.95 86.16 64.37
CA ILE A 6 -16.14 86.24 62.93
C ILE A 6 -14.78 85.95 62.29
N TRP A 7 -14.72 84.98 61.37
CA TRP A 7 -13.69 84.82 60.31
C TRP A 7 -14.45 84.25 59.10
N VAL A 8 -14.90 85.05 58.13
CA VAL A 8 -14.15 85.60 56.99
C VAL A 8 -13.31 84.55 56.26
N GLY A 9 -13.80 84.13 55.09
CA GLY A 9 -12.98 83.77 53.93
C GLY A 9 -12.46 82.34 53.88
N LEU A 10 -13.14 81.49 53.10
CA LEU A 10 -12.59 80.29 52.48
C LEU A 10 -11.23 80.61 51.80
N ARG A 11 -10.11 80.39 52.48
CA ARG A 11 -8.82 80.20 51.82
C ARG A 11 -8.78 78.75 51.38
N LYS A 12 -8.91 78.51 50.07
CA LYS A 12 -8.52 77.25 49.45
C LYS A 12 -7.08 76.97 49.87
N THR A 13 -6.83 75.89 50.60
CA THR A 13 -5.49 75.56 51.09
C THR A 13 -4.66 75.13 49.89
N ILE A 14 -3.72 75.96 49.43
CA ILE A 14 -2.83 75.63 48.30
C ILE A 14 -1.49 75.20 48.88
N PHE A 15 -1.16 73.92 48.75
CA PHE A 15 0.10 73.32 49.17
C PHE A 15 0.95 73.07 47.92
N SER A 16 2.10 73.74 47.79
CA SER A 16 3.00 73.56 46.66
C SER A 16 4.37 73.13 47.16
N VAL A 17 4.88 72.04 46.60
CA VAL A 17 6.18 71.46 46.94
C VAL A 17 7.01 71.35 45.67
N ASP A 18 8.14 72.05 45.63
CA ASP A 18 9.04 72.00 44.47
C ASP A 18 9.63 70.61 44.26
N LYS A 19 10.05 69.95 45.34
CA LYS A 19 10.68 68.64 45.30
C LYS A 19 10.32 67.80 46.53
N LEU A 20 9.85 66.58 46.31
CA LEU A 20 9.57 65.58 47.33
C LEU A 20 10.37 64.31 47.04
N ASP A 21 11.20 63.88 47.98
CA ASP A 21 11.99 62.66 47.85
C ASP A 21 11.41 61.57 48.75
N ILE A 22 10.97 60.46 48.18
CA ILE A 22 10.47 59.27 48.90
C ILE A 22 11.52 58.16 48.87
N ASP A 23 11.88 57.62 50.03
CA ASP A 23 12.76 56.44 50.10
C ASP A 23 11.94 55.18 49.85
N TYR A 24 12.26 54.45 48.79
CA TYR A 24 11.59 53.20 48.43
C TYR A 24 11.66 52.16 49.57
N ARG A 25 12.74 52.17 50.38
CA ARG A 25 12.87 51.27 51.54
C ARG A 25 11.79 51.46 52.59
N CYS A 26 11.20 52.64 52.68
CA CYS A 26 10.09 52.90 53.60
C CYS A 26 8.82 52.12 53.24
N LEU A 27 8.64 51.74 51.96
CA LEU A 27 7.53 50.88 51.56
C LEU A 27 7.63 49.47 52.17
N ALA A 28 8.84 48.96 52.40
CA ALA A 28 9.05 47.67 53.06
C ALA A 28 8.81 47.73 54.58
N LEU A 29 8.70 48.94 55.15
CA LEU A 29 8.41 49.17 56.57
C LEU A 29 6.91 49.37 56.83
N PHE A 30 6.07 49.36 55.79
CA PHE A 30 4.62 49.34 55.97
C PHE A 30 4.23 48.05 56.71
N PRO A 31 3.38 48.12 57.76
CA PRO A 31 3.05 46.96 58.57
C PRO A 31 2.41 45.86 57.71
N GLN A 32 3.04 44.69 57.68
CA GLN A 32 2.44 43.48 57.13
C GLN A 32 1.52 42.91 58.20
N ASN A 33 0.21 43.12 58.01
CA ASN A 33 -0.80 42.77 59.00
C ASN A 33 -0.85 41.25 59.24
N GLU A 34 -0.33 40.81 60.38
CA GLU A 34 -0.94 39.65 61.07
C GLU A 34 -1.90 40.08 62.16
N HIS A 35 -1.67 41.14 62.96
CA HIS A 35 -2.62 41.57 63.99
C HIS A 35 -2.63 43.10 64.20
N SER A 36 -3.09 43.90 63.24
CA SER A 36 -3.51 45.27 63.54
C SER A 36 -5.04 45.40 63.37
N ASN A 37 -5.74 45.60 64.49
CA ASN A 37 -7.10 46.13 64.54
C ASN A 37 -7.11 47.63 64.18
N SER A 38 -6.37 48.03 63.14
CA SER A 38 -6.53 49.36 62.57
C SER A 38 -7.50 49.25 61.41
N ASP A 39 -8.79 49.31 61.74
CA ASP A 39 -9.84 49.66 60.78
C ASP A 39 -9.52 51.07 60.26
N THR A 40 -8.65 51.14 59.26
CA THR A 40 -8.32 52.37 58.55
C THR A 40 -9.45 52.67 57.59
N SER A 41 -10.52 53.22 58.14
CA SER A 41 -11.70 53.69 57.43
C SER A 41 -11.32 54.78 56.43
N LEU A 42 -11.68 54.60 55.15
CA LEU A 42 -11.58 55.65 54.14
C LEU A 42 -12.26 56.93 54.60
N ASN A 43 -13.47 56.80 55.13
CA ASN A 43 -14.26 57.94 55.56
C ASN A 43 -13.54 58.69 56.69
N ALA A 44 -12.87 57.98 57.60
CA ALA A 44 -12.04 58.61 58.62
C ALA A 44 -10.82 59.34 58.03
N LEU A 45 -10.15 58.77 57.01
CA LEU A 45 -9.03 59.41 56.33
C LEU A 45 -9.47 60.67 55.57
N LEU A 46 -10.57 60.62 54.82
CA LEU A 46 -11.10 61.77 54.06
C LEU A 46 -11.58 62.89 54.97
N ALA A 47 -12.12 62.57 56.15
CA ALA A 47 -12.61 63.57 57.10
C ALA A 47 -11.49 64.45 57.70
N VAL A 48 -10.23 64.00 57.67
CA VAL A 48 -9.08 64.70 58.27
C VAL A 48 -8.33 65.54 57.23
N ILE A 49 -8.60 65.37 55.93
CA ILE A 49 -7.92 66.11 54.86
C ILE A 49 -8.73 67.39 54.54
N PRO A 50 -8.15 68.60 54.66
CA PRO A 50 -8.85 69.84 54.35
C PRO A 50 -9.05 70.03 52.83
N ASP A 51 -10.17 70.65 52.43
CA ASP A 51 -10.39 71.10 51.04
C ASP A 51 -9.23 72.01 50.58
N GLY A 52 -8.70 71.74 49.39
CA GLY A 52 -7.46 72.38 48.94
C GLY A 52 -6.89 71.79 47.66
N GLU A 53 -5.82 72.40 47.17
CA GLU A 53 -5.03 71.93 46.04
C GLU A 53 -3.59 71.68 46.51
N ALA A 54 -3.06 70.50 46.23
CA ALA A 54 -1.67 70.15 46.44
C ALA A 54 -0.96 69.92 45.11
N THR A 55 0.15 70.61 44.86
CA THR A 55 0.99 70.42 43.66
C THR A 55 2.41 70.04 44.09
N ILE A 56 2.87 68.87 43.65
CA ILE A 56 4.25 68.41 43.78
C ILE A 56 4.89 68.54 42.39
N HIS A 57 5.86 69.44 42.24
CA HIS A 57 6.51 69.68 40.95
C HIS A 57 7.50 68.57 40.56
N ALA A 58 8.12 67.92 41.55
CA ALA A 58 9.09 66.86 41.33
C ALA A 58 9.05 65.80 42.45
N LEU A 59 8.38 64.68 42.22
CA LEU A 59 8.48 63.50 43.07
C LEU A 59 9.67 62.64 42.61
N ASN A 60 10.63 62.35 43.50
CA ASN A 60 11.74 61.43 43.23
C ASN A 60 11.76 60.26 44.19
N TRP A 61 12.19 59.10 43.68
CA TRP A 61 12.36 57.89 44.47
C TRP A 61 13.83 57.64 44.78
N LYS A 62 14.17 57.46 46.05
CA LYS A 62 15.51 57.11 46.53
C LYS A 62 15.59 55.62 46.84
N ASN A 63 16.77 55.04 46.66
CA ASN A 63 17.09 53.64 47.01
C ASN A 63 16.18 52.60 46.32
N LEU A 64 15.88 52.83 45.04
CA LEU A 64 15.28 51.81 44.19
C LEU A 64 16.19 50.56 44.15
N PRO A 65 15.63 49.34 44.19
CA PRO A 65 16.42 48.11 44.10
C PRO A 65 17.26 48.07 42.82
N THR A 66 18.49 47.55 42.88
CA THR A 66 19.37 47.47 41.71
C THR A 66 18.93 46.43 40.67
N ASP A 67 18.12 45.47 41.09
CA ASP A 67 17.51 44.41 40.30
C ASP A 67 16.11 44.78 39.75
N PHE A 68 15.70 46.03 39.93
CA PHE A 68 14.38 46.47 39.47
C PHE A 68 14.27 46.38 37.94
N ASN A 69 13.13 45.90 37.45
CA ASN A 69 12.90 45.77 36.02
C ASN A 69 13.10 47.15 35.33
N PRO A 70 13.98 47.28 34.31
CA PRO A 70 14.22 48.56 33.64
C PRO A 70 12.95 49.21 33.09
N ARG A 71 11.94 48.41 32.71
CA ARG A 71 10.63 48.91 32.31
C ARG A 71 9.82 49.47 33.46
N LEU A 72 9.98 48.99 34.68
CA LEU A 72 9.29 49.56 35.82
C LEU A 72 10.05 50.76 36.38
N GLN A 73 11.39 50.81 36.24
CA GLN A 73 12.21 51.95 36.67
C GLN A 73 11.72 53.27 36.07
N ARG A 74 11.26 53.28 34.81
CA ARG A 74 10.69 54.49 34.18
C ARG A 74 9.43 55.02 34.88
N LEU A 75 8.70 54.21 35.65
CA LEU A 75 7.56 54.68 36.45
C LEU A 75 7.99 55.50 37.67
N PHE A 76 9.26 55.38 38.08
CA PHE A 76 9.84 56.03 39.25
C PHE A 76 10.74 57.22 38.87
N GLU A 77 10.74 57.61 37.59
CA GLU A 77 11.34 58.86 37.13
C GLU A 77 10.59 60.07 37.72
N GLN A 78 11.22 61.25 37.62
CA GLN A 78 10.71 62.47 38.22
C GLN A 78 9.29 62.79 37.71
N THR A 79 8.31 62.72 38.61
CA THR A 79 6.88 62.87 38.26
C THR A 79 6.27 64.10 38.91
N ALA A 80 5.55 64.90 38.13
CA ALA A 80 4.74 66.00 38.66
C ALA A 80 3.36 65.47 39.04
N ILE A 81 2.89 65.79 40.25
CA ILE A 81 1.61 65.34 40.80
C ILE A 81 0.78 66.55 41.19
N LYS A 82 -0.49 66.58 40.79
CA LYS A 82 -1.49 67.53 41.28
C LYS A 82 -2.65 66.75 41.90
N LEU A 83 -3.00 67.14 43.12
CA LEU A 83 -4.13 66.61 43.87
C LEU A 83 -5.05 67.79 44.20
N SER A 84 -6.35 67.64 43.99
CA SER A 84 -7.32 68.64 44.43
C SER A 84 -8.47 67.94 45.16
N LEU A 85 -8.76 68.41 46.37
CA LEU A 85 -9.90 67.98 47.17
C LEU A 85 -10.91 69.14 47.23
N SER A 86 -12.15 68.88 46.82
CA SER A 86 -13.23 69.85 46.89
C SER A 86 -14.56 69.17 47.19
N LYS A 87 -15.16 69.45 48.35
CA LYS A 87 -16.48 68.93 48.73
C LYS A 87 -16.56 67.39 48.69
N GLY A 88 -15.50 66.72 49.10
CA GLY A 88 -15.42 65.25 49.12
C GLY A 88 -15.12 64.59 47.76
N GLU A 89 -14.85 65.37 46.70
CA GLU A 89 -14.31 64.89 45.43
C GLU A 89 -12.78 65.05 45.42
N ILE A 90 -12.05 63.96 45.12
CA ILE A 90 -10.59 63.97 44.93
C ILE A 90 -10.30 63.82 43.44
N GLN A 91 -9.60 64.80 42.87
CA GLN A 91 -9.00 64.66 41.55
C GLN A 91 -7.48 64.57 41.70
N ALA A 92 -6.88 63.58 41.06
CA ALA A 92 -5.45 63.35 41.04
C ALA A 92 -4.97 63.31 39.58
N THR A 93 -3.90 64.04 39.28
CA THR A 93 -3.20 63.89 38.00
C THR A 93 -1.72 63.71 38.27
N ALA A 94 -1.09 62.79 37.56
CA ALA A 94 0.35 62.62 37.56
C ALA A 94 0.84 62.58 36.13
N ALA A 95 1.87 63.37 35.81
CA ALA A 95 2.41 63.46 34.47
C ALA A 95 3.94 63.44 34.50
N GLN A 96 4.49 62.57 33.67
CA GLN A 96 5.91 62.50 33.33
C GLN A 96 6.06 62.10 31.85
N GLN A 97 7.30 61.95 31.36
CA GLN A 97 7.56 61.68 29.94
C GLN A 97 6.95 60.36 29.46
N ALA A 98 6.99 59.31 30.30
CA ALA A 98 6.48 57.98 29.96
C ALA A 98 5.07 57.68 30.50
N VAL A 99 4.57 58.41 31.50
CA VAL A 99 3.29 58.13 32.19
C VAL A 99 2.40 59.36 32.22
N LYS A 100 1.13 59.17 31.88
CA LYS A 100 0.04 60.10 32.18
C LYS A 100 -1.00 59.35 33.00
N PHE A 101 -1.33 59.89 34.16
CA PHE A 101 -2.34 59.35 35.04
C PHE A 101 -3.32 60.45 35.42
N ALA A 102 -4.61 60.13 35.37
CA ALA A 102 -5.68 60.95 35.88
C ALA A 102 -6.63 60.05 36.67
N ALA A 103 -7.06 60.49 37.85
CA ALA A 103 -8.07 59.80 38.63
C ALA A 103 -9.03 60.80 39.26
N ASN A 104 -10.29 60.39 39.37
CA ASN A 104 -11.34 61.09 40.07
C ASN A 104 -12.03 60.13 41.03
N PHE A 105 -12.06 60.48 42.31
CA PHE A 105 -12.82 59.78 43.34
C PHE A 105 -13.95 60.67 43.84
N ALA A 106 -15.19 60.26 43.59
CA ALA A 106 -16.39 60.98 44.02
C ALA A 106 -17.48 59.97 44.41
N ASN A 107 -18.21 60.26 45.50
CA ASN A 107 -19.36 59.46 45.96
C ASN A 107 -19.05 57.95 46.10
N GLY A 108 -17.87 57.59 46.62
CA GLY A 108 -17.47 56.17 46.79
C GLY A 108 -17.01 55.48 45.49
N ARG A 109 -16.90 56.20 44.37
CA ARG A 109 -16.48 55.64 43.08
C ARG A 109 -15.17 56.26 42.59
N LEU A 110 -14.19 55.41 42.27
CA LEU A 110 -12.92 55.77 41.66
C LEU A 110 -12.98 55.54 40.15
N ASN A 111 -12.73 56.58 39.36
CA ASN A 111 -12.46 56.48 37.94
C ASN A 111 -11.00 56.86 37.69
N ALA A 112 -10.25 56.06 36.96
CA ALA A 112 -8.84 56.32 36.66
C ALA A 112 -8.49 55.99 35.21
N ASP A 113 -7.68 56.83 34.60
CA ASP A 113 -7.09 56.67 33.28
C ASP A 113 -5.56 56.70 33.43
N LEU A 114 -4.89 55.65 32.97
CA LEU A 114 -3.44 55.51 32.97
C LEU A 114 -2.97 55.21 31.55
N SER A 115 -2.13 56.09 30.99
CA SER A 115 -1.38 55.84 29.76
C SER A 115 0.09 55.71 30.10
N TYR A 116 0.68 54.58 29.74
CA TYR A 116 2.09 54.28 29.94
C TYR A 116 2.78 53.92 28.63
N GLN A 117 3.86 54.65 28.31
CA GLN A 117 4.66 54.50 27.10
C GLN A 117 6.15 54.40 27.48
N PRO A 118 6.64 53.19 27.80
CA PRO A 118 8.04 52.97 28.17
C PRO A 118 9.00 53.23 27.02
N ASN A 119 8.60 53.12 25.75
CA ASN A 119 9.42 53.44 24.58
C ASN A 119 8.52 53.69 23.35
N GLU A 120 9.12 54.02 22.19
CA GLU A 120 8.35 54.33 20.96
C GLU A 120 7.52 53.15 20.42
N LYS A 121 7.88 51.91 20.76
CA LYS A 121 7.23 50.69 20.25
C LYS A 121 6.23 50.08 21.23
N GLU A 122 6.15 50.58 22.46
CA GLU A 122 5.35 50.04 23.54
C GLU A 122 4.34 51.06 24.04
N GLN A 123 3.07 50.68 24.15
CA GLN A 123 2.01 51.53 24.69
C GLN A 123 1.04 50.70 25.52
N HIS A 124 0.64 51.25 26.66
CA HIS A 124 -0.28 50.63 27.59
C HIS A 124 -1.31 51.68 27.99
N ASN A 125 -2.59 51.38 27.84
CA ASN A 125 -3.67 52.26 28.32
C ASN A 125 -4.59 51.45 29.22
N LEU A 126 -4.82 51.92 30.43
CA LEU A 126 -5.74 51.33 31.39
C LEU A 126 -6.79 52.37 31.76
N ARG A 127 -8.06 52.04 31.54
CA ARG A 127 -9.20 52.76 32.12
C ARG A 127 -9.79 51.89 33.20
N LEU A 128 -10.08 52.46 34.35
CA LEU A 128 -10.59 51.77 35.53
C LEU A 128 -11.76 52.56 36.12
N SER A 129 -12.81 51.86 36.51
CA SER A 129 -13.93 52.39 37.27
C SER A 129 -14.27 51.38 38.36
N ALA A 130 -14.14 51.76 39.63
CA ALA A 130 -14.33 50.87 40.77
C ALA A 130 -15.15 51.55 41.86
N GLU A 131 -16.05 50.80 42.50
CA GLU A 131 -16.65 51.20 43.77
C GLU A 131 -15.70 50.83 44.90
N ILE A 132 -15.41 51.79 45.77
CA ILE A 132 -14.45 51.64 46.85
C ILE A 132 -15.23 51.61 48.16
N GLU A 133 -15.15 50.49 48.87
CA GLU A 133 -15.72 50.37 50.21
C GLU A 133 -14.80 51.01 51.27
N ASP A 134 -15.33 51.21 52.48
CA ASP A 134 -14.60 51.88 53.57
C ASP A 134 -13.32 51.13 53.99
N ASN A 135 -13.28 49.81 53.76
CA ASN A 135 -12.10 48.98 53.93
C ASN A 135 -11.40 48.71 52.60
N PHE A 136 -10.27 49.39 52.37
CA PHE A 136 -9.45 49.25 51.17
C PHE A 136 -8.72 47.92 50.99
N THR A 137 -8.71 47.07 52.02
CA THR A 137 -8.08 45.75 51.92
C THR A 137 -8.99 44.72 51.24
N GLN A 138 -10.28 45.04 51.07
CA GLN A 138 -11.23 44.19 50.37
C GLN A 138 -11.29 44.52 48.87
N LEU A 139 -11.57 43.51 48.06
CA LEU A 139 -11.82 43.72 46.63
C LEU A 139 -13.06 44.61 46.44
N PRO A 140 -13.04 45.53 45.46
CA PRO A 140 -14.18 46.41 45.21
C PRO A 140 -15.42 45.59 44.84
N PRO A 141 -16.62 45.93 45.37
CA PRO A 141 -17.85 45.21 45.04
C PRO A 141 -18.19 45.30 43.56
N THR A 142 -17.84 46.41 42.92
CA THR A 142 -18.05 46.63 41.47
C THR A 142 -16.77 47.15 40.84
N ILE A 143 -16.34 46.56 39.73
CA ILE A 143 -15.24 47.05 38.90
C ILE A 143 -15.58 46.99 37.41
N SER A 144 -14.99 47.90 36.66
CA SER A 144 -14.87 47.83 35.21
C SER A 144 -13.48 48.36 34.83
N ALA A 145 -12.68 47.53 34.18
CA ALA A 145 -11.35 47.86 33.73
C ALA A 145 -11.19 47.51 32.25
N GLU A 146 -10.70 48.44 31.46
CA GLU A 146 -10.33 48.26 30.06
C GLU A 146 -8.83 48.50 29.92
N TYR A 147 -8.11 47.51 29.42
CA TYR A 147 -6.67 47.57 29.23
C TYR A 147 -6.31 47.28 27.77
N ASP A 148 -5.81 48.30 27.08
CA ASP A 148 -5.25 48.19 25.73
C ASP A 148 -3.72 48.12 25.81
N TRP A 149 -3.13 47.25 25.01
CA TRP A 149 -1.67 47.16 24.91
C TRP A 149 -1.17 47.15 23.47
N GLN A 150 0.06 47.61 23.34
CA GLN A 150 0.93 47.46 22.20
C GLN A 150 2.33 47.11 22.72
N LEU A 151 2.85 45.94 22.33
CA LEU A 151 4.14 45.41 22.74
C LEU A 151 5.09 45.37 21.53
N SER A 152 6.39 45.47 21.81
CA SER A 152 7.45 45.34 20.80
C SER A 152 7.78 43.88 20.47
N ASP A 153 8.41 43.64 19.31
CA ASP A 153 8.94 42.32 18.93
C ASP A 153 9.95 41.76 19.96
N GLU A 154 10.60 42.65 20.73
CA GLU A 154 11.53 42.30 21.80
C GLU A 154 10.83 41.69 23.02
N ILE A 155 9.53 41.97 23.22
CA ILE A 155 8.70 41.35 24.27
C ILE A 155 8.10 40.06 23.78
N ILE A 156 7.46 40.12 22.61
CA ILE A 156 6.71 38.99 22.07
C ILE A 156 6.89 38.92 20.56
N ALA A 157 7.59 37.88 20.12
CA ALA A 157 7.85 37.65 18.70
C ALA A 157 6.57 37.31 17.91
N ASN A 158 5.52 36.85 18.60
CA ASN A 158 4.25 36.57 17.95
C ASN A 158 3.44 37.86 17.77
N LYS A 159 3.35 38.31 16.53
CA LYS A 159 2.63 39.54 16.16
C LYS A 159 1.16 39.53 16.60
N ALA A 160 0.53 38.35 16.65
CA ALA A 160 -0.87 38.22 17.07
C ALA A 160 -1.09 38.60 18.54
N LEU A 161 -0.04 38.59 19.36
CA LEU A 161 -0.09 38.96 20.77
C LEU A 161 0.45 40.37 21.05
N GLN A 162 1.00 41.05 20.03
CA GLN A 162 1.60 42.37 20.21
C GLN A 162 0.58 43.45 20.50
N LYS A 163 -0.63 43.34 19.93
CA LYS A 163 -1.69 44.31 20.15
C LYS A 163 -2.96 43.60 20.58
N GLY A 164 -3.63 44.16 21.58
CA GLY A 164 -4.90 43.64 22.03
C GLY A 164 -5.54 44.51 23.09
N ARG A 165 -6.72 44.06 23.48
CA ARG A 165 -7.58 44.67 24.49
C ARG A 165 -8.04 43.62 25.47
N SER A 166 -8.04 43.96 26.74
CA SER A 166 -8.57 43.14 27.83
C SER A 166 -9.63 43.95 28.58
N ILE A 167 -10.85 43.44 28.66
CA ILE A 167 -11.95 44.05 29.40
C ILE A 167 -12.27 43.13 30.57
N LEU A 168 -12.27 43.67 31.78
CA LEU A 168 -12.57 42.97 33.01
C LEU A 168 -13.66 43.72 33.75
N SER A 169 -14.75 43.07 34.08
CA SER A 169 -15.82 43.67 34.87
C SER A 169 -16.41 42.67 35.85
N TRP A 170 -16.73 43.10 37.05
CA TRP A 170 -17.49 42.29 38.00
C TRP A 170 -18.39 43.16 38.87
N GLN A 171 -19.39 42.52 39.47
CA GLN A 171 -20.26 43.08 40.48
C GLN A 171 -20.54 42.03 41.57
N LYS A 172 -20.76 42.48 42.79
CA LYS A 172 -21.11 41.62 43.93
C LYS A 172 -22.59 41.24 43.83
N ASN A 173 -22.88 39.95 43.73
CA ASN A 173 -24.25 39.45 43.60
C ASN A 173 -24.94 39.27 44.97
N ALA A 174 -26.22 38.88 44.94
CA ALA A 174 -27.03 38.69 46.16
C ALA A 174 -26.46 37.65 47.14
N ALA A 175 -25.66 36.70 46.64
CA ALA A 175 -24.96 35.69 47.44
C ALA A 175 -23.59 36.15 47.94
N GLN A 176 -23.29 37.46 47.87
CA GLN A 176 -22.01 38.08 48.24
C GLN A 176 -20.80 37.55 47.43
N LYS A 177 -21.03 36.96 46.25
CA LYS A 177 -19.97 36.50 45.33
C LYS A 177 -19.73 37.54 44.25
N LEU A 178 -18.48 37.67 43.79
CA LEU A 178 -18.14 38.52 42.65
C LEU A 178 -18.47 37.76 41.37
N GLU A 179 -19.45 38.27 40.62
CA GLU A 179 -19.86 37.74 39.33
C GLU A 179 -19.44 38.71 38.24
N GLY A 180 -18.71 38.22 37.26
CA GLY A 180 -18.07 39.07 36.28
C GLY A 180 -17.77 38.39 34.95
N ASN A 181 -17.11 39.14 34.09
CA ASN A 181 -16.66 38.67 32.80
C ASN A 181 -15.27 39.21 32.48
N TRP A 182 -14.43 38.35 31.92
CA TRP A 182 -13.11 38.72 31.41
C TRP A 182 -13.04 38.41 29.91
N GLN A 183 -12.93 39.47 29.12
CA GLN A 183 -12.83 39.40 27.67
C GLN A 183 -11.45 39.83 27.20
N VAL A 184 -10.91 39.10 26.23
CA VAL A 184 -9.64 39.44 25.60
C VAL A 184 -9.80 39.37 24.09
N GLU A 185 -9.45 40.46 23.41
CA GLU A 185 -9.45 40.56 21.95
C GLU A 185 -8.04 40.85 21.46
N LEU A 186 -7.56 40.07 20.50
CA LEU A 186 -6.25 40.25 19.88
C LEU A 186 -6.41 40.92 18.51
N ALA A 187 -5.65 41.98 18.26
CA ALA A 187 -5.92 42.91 17.16
C ALA A 187 -5.66 42.36 15.74
N GLU A 188 -5.00 41.19 15.61
CA GLU A 188 -4.66 40.62 14.30
C GLU A 188 -5.77 39.79 13.63
N SER A 189 -6.88 39.47 14.32
CA SER A 189 -8.03 38.84 13.64
C SER A 189 -9.34 38.95 14.43
N GLU A 190 -10.47 39.02 13.72
CA GLU A 190 -11.82 38.91 14.33
C GLU A 190 -12.04 37.60 15.09
N ASN A 191 -11.24 36.56 14.80
CA ASN A 191 -11.38 35.20 15.31
C ASN A 191 -10.40 34.85 16.45
N ASN A 192 -9.86 35.86 17.13
CA ASN A 192 -8.99 35.69 18.30
C ASN A 192 -9.61 36.39 19.51
N LYS A 193 -10.68 35.78 20.04
CA LYS A 193 -11.47 36.33 21.14
C LYS A 193 -11.62 35.30 22.26
N LEU A 194 -11.40 35.77 23.48
CA LEU A 194 -11.66 35.04 24.71
C LEU A 194 -12.78 35.77 25.46
N ASP A 195 -13.74 35.02 25.99
CA ASP A 195 -14.89 35.54 26.73
C ASP A 195 -15.17 34.60 27.89
N PHE A 196 -14.70 34.98 29.08
CA PHE A 196 -14.66 34.14 30.27
C PHE A 196 -15.53 34.73 31.38
N PRO A 197 -16.84 34.42 31.40
CA PRO A 197 -17.68 34.75 32.53
C PRO A 197 -17.23 33.94 33.73
N PHE A 198 -17.06 34.61 34.87
CA PHE A 198 -16.53 34.03 36.08
C PHE A 198 -17.35 34.37 37.32
N LEU A 199 -17.24 33.49 38.31
CA LEU A 199 -17.76 33.66 39.65
C LEU A 199 -16.60 33.45 40.62
N PHE A 200 -16.42 34.40 41.54
CA PHE A 200 -15.40 34.36 42.57
C PHE A 200 -16.05 34.52 43.94
N ASP A 201 -15.81 33.57 44.84
CA ASP A 201 -16.42 33.55 46.18
C ASP A 201 -15.42 33.80 47.33
N GLY A 202 -14.23 34.31 47.02
CA GLY A 202 -13.16 34.53 47.99
C GLY A 202 -12.24 33.33 48.17
N GLU A 203 -12.75 32.10 47.95
CA GLU A 203 -12.00 30.86 48.08
C GLU A 203 -11.74 30.17 46.75
N SER A 204 -12.60 30.37 45.75
CA SER A 204 -12.51 29.74 44.45
C SER A 204 -12.88 30.67 43.30
N LEU A 205 -12.23 30.46 42.15
CA LEU A 205 -12.54 31.10 40.88
C LEU A 205 -13.15 30.06 39.95
N GLU A 206 -14.40 30.29 39.56
CA GLU A 206 -15.13 29.45 38.61
C GLU A 206 -15.34 30.20 37.29
N ILE A 207 -15.00 29.59 36.16
CA ILE A 207 -15.32 30.07 34.81
C ILE A 207 -16.43 29.20 34.25
N GLN A 208 -17.52 29.81 33.78
CA GLN A 208 -18.73 29.11 33.36
C GLN A 208 -18.95 29.20 31.85
N GLN A 209 -18.59 28.14 31.11
CA GLN A 209 -18.75 28.09 29.63
C GLN A 209 -18.00 29.22 28.91
N GLY A 210 -16.80 29.55 29.39
CA GLY A 210 -15.93 30.53 28.77
C GLY A 210 -15.64 30.17 27.32
N ARG A 211 -15.95 31.07 26.39
CA ARG A 211 -15.74 30.85 24.95
C ARG A 211 -14.33 31.27 24.58
N PHE A 212 -13.67 30.44 23.78
CA PHE A 212 -12.43 30.83 23.13
C PHE A 212 -12.50 30.49 21.64
N ASP A 213 -12.07 31.44 20.84
CA ASP A 213 -11.75 31.26 19.43
C ASP A 213 -10.31 31.72 19.26
N TRP A 214 -9.41 30.79 18.94
CA TRP A 214 -7.98 31.09 18.83
C TRP A 214 -7.36 30.34 17.65
N HIS A 215 -6.96 31.11 16.64
CA HIS A 215 -6.32 30.62 15.43
C HIS A 215 -4.78 30.58 15.54
N PHE A 216 -4.25 29.89 16.54
CA PHE A 216 -2.79 29.83 16.81
C PHE A 216 -1.98 29.23 15.64
N THR A 217 -2.57 28.32 14.86
CA THR A 217 -1.96 27.80 13.63
C THR A 217 -2.97 27.82 12.49
N GLN A 218 -2.51 28.04 11.26
CA GLN A 218 -3.38 27.95 10.07
C GLN A 218 -3.99 26.54 9.87
N GLN A 219 -3.40 25.51 10.48
CA GLN A 219 -3.80 24.11 10.27
C GLN A 219 -4.81 23.60 11.30
N PHE A 220 -4.92 24.24 12.47
CA PHE A 220 -5.81 23.79 13.54
C PHE A 220 -6.38 24.98 14.32
N PRO A 221 -7.51 25.58 13.87
CA PRO A 221 -8.20 26.61 14.64
C PRO A 221 -8.78 25.99 15.92
N LEU A 222 -8.46 26.57 17.08
CA LEU A 222 -8.95 26.13 18.37
C LEU A 222 -10.21 26.92 18.73
N GLN A 223 -11.37 26.34 18.46
CA GLN A 223 -12.65 26.88 18.83
C GLN A 223 -13.29 26.01 19.91
N GLY A 224 -13.78 26.63 20.98
CA GLY A 224 -14.30 25.84 22.07
C GLY A 224 -14.87 26.61 23.25
N PHE A 225 -15.18 25.82 24.27
CA PHE A 225 -15.69 26.29 25.55
C PHE A 225 -14.85 25.71 26.68
N VAL A 226 -14.61 26.48 27.74
CA VAL A 226 -13.96 26.05 28.97
C VAL A 226 -14.87 26.31 30.16
N SER A 227 -15.11 25.28 30.95
CA SER A 227 -15.65 25.42 32.30
C SER A 227 -14.55 24.98 33.26
N THR A 228 -14.20 25.82 34.22
CA THR A 228 -13.16 25.47 35.19
C THR A 228 -13.49 25.98 36.59
N LYS A 229 -13.10 25.24 37.62
CA LYS A 229 -13.07 25.71 39.00
C LYS A 229 -11.65 25.57 39.53
N LEU A 230 -11.12 26.67 40.02
CA LEU A 230 -9.78 26.80 40.59
C LEU A 230 -9.91 27.15 42.07
N THR A 231 -9.33 26.35 42.94
CA THR A 231 -9.38 26.55 44.40
C THR A 231 -7.95 26.49 44.95
N PRO A 232 -7.27 27.64 45.11
CA PRO A 232 -5.95 27.71 45.71
C PRO A 232 -6.01 27.47 47.23
N LYS A 233 -4.84 27.29 47.84
CA LYS A 233 -4.71 27.26 49.31
C LYS A 233 -5.11 28.59 49.96
N SER A 234 -4.68 29.70 49.37
CA SER A 234 -5.08 31.05 49.77
C SER A 234 -4.87 32.00 48.59
N PHE A 235 -5.79 32.95 48.43
CA PHE A 235 -5.58 34.12 47.56
C PHE A 235 -4.73 35.21 48.25
N ASN A 236 -4.38 35.03 49.53
CA ASN A 236 -3.56 35.94 50.34
C ASN A 236 -2.11 35.42 50.50
N GLN A 237 -1.30 36.11 51.29
CA GLN A 237 0.18 36.02 51.36
C GLN A 237 0.80 34.62 51.61
N ASN A 238 0.02 33.59 51.94
CA ASN A 238 0.48 32.23 52.27
C ASN A 238 0.69 31.29 51.05
N GLY A 239 0.69 31.84 49.84
CA GLY A 239 0.97 31.13 48.60
C GLY A 239 -0.26 30.46 47.97
N PHE A 240 -0.27 30.41 46.63
CA PHE A 240 -1.40 29.92 45.82
C PHE A 240 -1.52 28.38 45.83
N LEU A 241 -0.46 27.68 46.23
CA LEU A 241 -0.34 26.22 46.12
C LEU A 241 -0.56 25.53 47.48
N PRO A 242 -1.14 24.31 47.50
CA PRO A 242 -1.64 23.56 46.36
C PRO A 242 -2.89 24.20 45.74
N LEU A 243 -3.03 24.05 44.42
CA LEU A 243 -4.15 24.52 43.63
C LEU A 243 -4.99 23.33 43.19
N LYS A 244 -6.22 23.25 43.69
CA LYS A 244 -7.19 22.29 43.21
C LYS A 244 -7.83 22.79 41.91
N THR A 245 -8.02 21.89 40.97
CA THR A 245 -8.48 22.16 39.61
C THR A 245 -9.59 21.17 39.22
N ALA A 246 -10.69 21.70 38.70
CA ALA A 246 -11.71 20.93 38.02
C ALA A 246 -12.00 21.61 36.68
N ILE A 247 -11.50 21.04 35.59
CA ILE A 247 -11.45 21.63 34.26
C ILE A 247 -12.29 20.81 33.30
N ARG A 248 -13.03 21.46 32.40
CA ARG A 248 -13.71 20.85 31.27
C ARG A 248 -13.56 21.74 30.05
N ILE A 249 -12.79 21.29 29.08
CA ILE A 249 -12.54 21.97 27.81
C ILE A 249 -13.27 21.19 26.71
N SER A 250 -14.13 21.85 25.96
CA SER A 250 -14.82 21.32 24.78
C SER A 250 -14.22 21.96 23.54
N LEU A 251 -13.59 21.17 22.67
CA LEU A 251 -12.96 21.61 21.43
C LEU A 251 -13.79 21.17 20.23
N LEU A 252 -14.14 22.13 19.38
CA LEU A 252 -14.90 21.94 18.16
C LEU A 252 -13.96 21.70 16.99
N SER A 253 -14.31 20.76 16.12
CA SER A 253 -13.59 20.47 14.88
C SER A 253 -14.58 20.28 13.73
N GLN A 254 -14.12 20.44 12.48
CA GLN A 254 -14.96 20.21 11.31
C GLN A 254 -14.15 19.71 10.11
N ASN A 255 -14.78 18.86 9.31
CA ASN A 255 -14.31 18.50 7.97
C ASN A 255 -15.51 18.18 7.06
N SER A 256 -15.24 17.57 5.89
CA SER A 256 -16.27 17.16 4.92
C SER A 256 -17.30 16.15 5.48
N TRP A 257 -17.02 15.47 6.60
CA TRP A 257 -17.98 14.61 7.30
C TRP A 257 -18.71 15.31 8.45
N GLY A 258 -18.70 16.65 8.48
CA GLY A 258 -19.44 17.49 9.41
C GLY A 258 -18.64 17.91 10.65
N LYS A 259 -19.37 18.32 11.69
CA LYS A 259 -18.79 18.81 12.96
C LYS A 259 -18.42 17.66 13.90
N GLY A 260 -17.36 17.85 14.67
CA GLY A 260 -16.89 16.98 15.74
C GLY A 260 -16.67 17.77 17.02
N ASN A 261 -16.73 17.10 18.16
CA ASN A 261 -16.49 17.71 19.47
C ASN A 261 -15.67 16.73 20.32
N ILE A 262 -14.58 17.23 20.90
CA ILE A 262 -13.77 16.49 21.86
C ILE A 262 -13.73 17.24 23.19
N VAL A 263 -14.00 16.52 24.26
CA VAL A 263 -14.04 17.04 25.62
C VAL A 263 -12.83 16.49 26.38
N ILE A 264 -12.02 17.40 26.91
CA ILE A 264 -10.94 17.12 27.86
C ILE A 264 -11.44 17.56 29.22
N SER A 265 -11.50 16.66 30.20
CA SER A 265 -11.97 17.03 31.53
C SER A 265 -11.18 16.40 32.66
N ASN A 266 -11.04 17.12 33.76
CA ASN A 266 -10.53 16.67 35.04
C ASN A 266 -11.54 17.10 36.11
N SER A 267 -11.83 16.26 37.11
CA SER A 267 -12.78 16.60 38.18
C SER A 267 -12.12 16.90 39.52
N ASP A 268 -10.92 16.37 39.74
CA ASP A 268 -10.22 16.45 41.03
C ASP A 268 -8.71 16.44 40.78
N GLY A 269 -8.19 17.57 40.33
CA GLY A 269 -6.78 17.73 39.97
C GLY A 269 -6.09 18.63 40.98
N GLU A 270 -4.80 18.42 41.18
CA GLU A 270 -4.03 19.16 42.15
C GLU A 270 -2.68 19.56 41.55
N ILE A 271 -2.32 20.84 41.69
CA ILE A 271 -1.01 21.36 41.34
C ILE A 271 -0.34 21.80 42.64
N THR A 272 0.89 21.38 42.85
CA THR A 272 1.70 21.67 44.04
C THR A 272 2.98 22.40 43.63
N GLU A 273 3.80 22.82 44.59
CA GLU A 273 5.09 23.47 44.29
C GLU A 273 6.06 22.57 43.51
N LYS A 274 6.00 21.25 43.72
CA LYS A 274 6.97 20.30 43.17
C LYS A 274 6.45 19.54 41.95
N GLY A 275 5.14 19.52 41.73
CA GLY A 275 4.53 18.70 40.70
C GLY A 275 3.02 18.85 40.59
N LEU A 276 2.40 17.95 39.85
CA LEU A 276 0.97 17.93 39.61
C LEU A 276 0.41 16.51 39.63
N ASN A 277 -0.89 16.40 39.85
CA ASN A 277 -1.68 15.20 39.67
C ASN A 277 -3.03 15.58 39.04
N LEU A 278 -3.19 15.28 37.76
CA LEU A 278 -4.35 15.65 36.95
C LEU A 278 -4.98 14.38 36.34
N PRO A 279 -6.04 13.83 36.94
CA PRO A 279 -6.81 12.75 36.32
C PRO A 279 -7.66 13.31 35.18
N LEU A 280 -7.28 13.02 33.95
CA LEU A 280 -7.92 13.52 32.73
C LEU A 280 -8.80 12.46 32.08
N ARG A 281 -9.87 12.92 31.44
CA ARG A 281 -10.75 12.13 30.57
C ARG A 281 -10.87 12.85 29.25
N LEU A 282 -10.46 12.18 28.18
CA LEU A 282 -10.63 12.63 26.80
C LEU A 282 -11.76 11.84 26.14
N THR A 283 -12.84 12.52 25.77
CA THR A 283 -14.05 11.87 25.21
C THR A 283 -14.59 12.62 24.00
N GLY A 284 -15.08 11.90 22.99
CA GLY A 284 -15.72 12.51 21.82
C GLY A 284 -14.99 12.17 20.53
N ASN A 285 -15.02 13.09 19.55
CA ASN A 285 -14.32 12.90 18.29
C ASN A 285 -13.73 14.19 17.71
N ILE A 286 -12.60 14.04 17.03
CA ILE A 286 -11.98 15.08 16.20
C ILE A 286 -12.17 14.69 14.74
N LYS A 287 -12.61 15.66 13.94
CA LYS A 287 -12.75 15.56 12.49
C LYS A 287 -11.75 16.49 11.83
N HIS A 288 -10.74 15.94 11.18
CA HIS A 288 -9.68 16.72 10.55
C HIS A 288 -9.19 16.04 9.26
N GLY A 289 -9.05 16.83 8.18
CA GLY A 289 -8.68 16.33 6.86
C GLY A 289 -9.55 15.14 6.45
N ASN A 290 -8.89 14.03 6.06
CA ASN A 290 -9.53 12.77 5.68
C ASN A 290 -9.65 11.77 6.83
N PHE A 291 -9.69 12.23 8.09
CA PHE A 291 -9.87 11.36 9.26
C PHE A 291 -10.97 11.79 10.22
N ILE A 292 -11.51 10.79 10.93
CA ILE A 292 -12.29 10.95 12.15
C ILE A 292 -11.59 10.14 13.25
N LEU A 293 -11.13 10.81 14.30
CA LEU A 293 -10.55 10.21 15.49
C LEU A 293 -11.59 10.23 16.61
N TYR A 294 -11.99 9.06 17.09
CA TYR A 294 -12.83 8.88 18.25
C TYR A 294 -11.97 8.58 19.47
N SER A 295 -12.28 9.23 20.59
CA SER A 295 -11.52 9.13 21.83
C SER A 295 -12.44 8.75 22.99
N SER A 296 -12.00 7.78 23.77
CA SER A 296 -12.53 7.45 25.09
C SER A 296 -11.33 7.05 25.95
N VAL A 297 -10.64 8.05 26.49
CA VAL A 297 -9.30 7.87 27.08
C VAL A 297 -9.26 8.51 28.47
N PRO A 298 -9.52 7.75 29.54
CA PRO A 298 -9.14 8.13 30.89
C PRO A 298 -7.62 7.97 31.09
N LEU A 299 -6.95 8.98 31.63
CA LEU A 299 -5.51 8.94 31.89
C LEU A 299 -5.15 9.79 33.12
N ASP A 300 -4.04 9.48 33.76
CA ASP A 300 -3.46 10.30 34.82
C ASP A 300 -2.25 11.03 34.27
N PHE A 301 -2.25 12.36 34.35
CA PHE A 301 -1.08 13.17 34.10
C PHE A 301 -0.51 13.61 35.45
N GLN A 302 0.62 13.05 35.85
CA GLN A 302 1.13 13.19 37.22
C GLN A 302 2.65 13.14 37.30
N GLY A 303 3.20 13.67 38.38
CA GLY A 303 4.62 13.60 38.72
C GLY A 303 5.19 14.95 39.16
N ASN A 304 6.49 14.97 39.43
CA ASN A 304 7.21 16.22 39.65
C ASN A 304 7.43 16.94 38.31
N PHE A 305 7.59 18.26 38.31
CA PHE A 305 7.76 19.01 37.06
C PHE A 305 8.97 18.53 36.23
N ASP A 306 10.04 18.07 36.87
CA ASP A 306 11.22 17.50 36.21
C ASP A 306 11.05 16.05 35.74
N ASP A 307 9.95 15.39 36.11
CA ASP A 307 9.67 13.98 35.81
C ASP A 307 8.17 13.69 35.68
N LEU A 308 7.49 14.45 34.81
CA LEU A 308 6.08 14.24 34.52
C LEU A 308 5.85 12.98 33.69
N SER A 309 4.72 12.33 33.94
CA SER A 309 4.30 11.16 33.21
C SER A 309 2.80 11.13 32.93
N VAL A 310 2.43 10.51 31.81
CA VAL A 310 1.06 10.23 31.41
C VAL A 310 0.85 8.73 31.52
N LYS A 311 -0.16 8.29 32.29
CA LYS A 311 -0.53 6.89 32.43
C LYS A 311 -1.96 6.67 31.96
N PHE A 312 -2.14 5.81 30.96
CA PHE A 312 -3.46 5.49 30.43
C PHE A 312 -4.17 4.45 31.29
N LEU A 313 -5.40 4.77 31.71
CA LEU A 313 -6.21 3.96 32.62
C LEU A 313 -6.99 2.86 31.87
N PRO A 314 -7.57 1.88 32.59
CA PRO A 314 -8.45 0.88 31.99
C PRO A 314 -9.56 1.52 31.14
N SER A 315 -9.94 0.84 30.05
CA SER A 315 -10.90 1.32 29.04
C SER A 315 -10.43 2.45 28.13
N SER A 316 -9.16 2.87 28.22
CA SER A 316 -8.57 3.81 27.26
C SER A 316 -8.52 3.24 25.84
N LEU A 317 -9.23 3.89 24.92
CA LEU A 317 -9.33 3.51 23.53
C LEU A 317 -9.32 4.74 22.62
N LEU A 318 -8.46 4.69 21.60
CA LEU A 318 -8.56 5.53 20.42
C LEU A 318 -9.05 4.70 19.24
N ARG A 319 -9.90 5.29 18.41
CA ARG A 319 -10.39 4.67 17.18
C ARG A 319 -10.32 5.67 16.03
N LEU A 320 -9.77 5.28 14.89
CA LEU A 320 -9.60 6.11 13.72
C LEU A 320 -10.36 5.51 12.52
N THR A 321 -11.04 6.35 11.77
CA THR A 321 -11.59 6.02 10.45
C THR A 321 -11.16 7.09 9.45
N GLY A 322 -11.03 6.74 8.17
CA GLY A 322 -10.59 7.72 7.17
C GLY A 322 -9.83 7.12 6.00
N LYS A 323 -9.01 7.94 5.35
CA LYS A 323 -8.20 7.54 4.20
C LYS A 323 -6.79 8.12 4.31
N GLU A 324 -5.80 7.23 4.31
CA GLU A 324 -4.37 7.57 4.29
C GLU A 324 -3.77 7.11 2.96
N ARG A 325 -3.38 8.05 2.10
CA ARG A 325 -2.90 7.78 0.72
C ARG A 325 -3.86 6.86 -0.04
N TYR A 326 -3.49 5.60 -0.25
CA TYR A 326 -4.29 4.57 -0.94
C TYR A 326 -4.98 3.57 0.00
N LEU A 327 -4.75 3.68 1.32
CA LEU A 327 -5.40 2.85 2.33
C LEU A 327 -6.71 3.51 2.79
N THR A 328 -7.83 2.83 2.58
CA THR A 328 -9.10 3.19 3.23
C THR A 328 -9.17 2.46 4.57
N ILE A 329 -9.23 3.23 5.65
CA ILE A 329 -9.29 2.74 7.02
C ILE A 329 -10.76 2.73 7.44
N LYS A 330 -11.35 1.52 7.51
CA LYS A 330 -12.73 1.33 7.99
C LYS A 330 -12.80 1.41 9.51
N ASP A 331 -11.80 0.88 10.19
CA ASP A 331 -11.68 0.89 11.64
C ASP A 331 -10.23 0.63 12.05
N LEU A 332 -9.59 1.57 12.74
CA LEU A 332 -8.26 1.38 13.33
C LEU A 332 -8.34 1.66 14.83
N ARG A 333 -8.17 0.63 15.66
CA ARG A 333 -8.30 0.72 17.12
C ARG A 333 -6.95 0.66 17.80
N PHE A 334 -6.72 1.53 18.78
CA PHE A 334 -5.57 1.53 19.67
C PHE A 334 -6.05 1.46 21.12
N PRO A 335 -6.15 0.26 21.70
CA PRO A 335 -6.30 0.11 23.14
C PRO A 335 -5.04 0.64 23.83
N LEU A 336 -5.21 1.61 24.73
CA LEU A 336 -4.09 2.29 25.39
C LEU A 336 -3.90 1.91 26.86
N ALA A 337 -4.79 1.10 27.43
CA ALA A 337 -4.78 0.77 28.85
C ALA A 337 -3.40 0.21 29.30
N GLY A 338 -2.85 0.81 30.36
CA GLY A 338 -1.57 0.40 30.93
C GLY A 338 -0.33 0.97 30.24
N ILE A 339 -0.48 1.76 29.18
CA ILE A 339 0.64 2.51 28.58
C ILE A 339 1.05 3.64 29.52
N LYS A 340 2.36 3.88 29.64
CA LYS A 340 2.94 5.07 30.28
C LYS A 340 3.77 5.83 29.26
N ILE A 341 3.67 7.15 29.26
CA ILE A 341 4.56 8.04 28.50
C ILE A 341 5.27 8.94 29.51
N ASP A 342 6.59 9.05 29.40
CA ASP A 342 7.41 9.98 30.18
C ASP A 342 8.47 10.62 29.27
N LYS A 343 9.38 11.41 29.85
CA LYS A 343 10.44 12.09 29.10
C LYS A 343 11.36 11.16 28.32
N HIS A 344 11.39 9.85 28.63
CA HIS A 344 12.23 8.88 27.94
C HIS A 344 11.54 8.15 26.80
N GLY A 345 10.20 8.13 26.76
CA GLY A 345 9.45 7.52 25.67
C GLY A 345 8.12 6.90 26.08
N ILE A 346 7.63 6.03 25.20
CA ILE A 346 6.44 5.22 25.40
C ILE A 346 6.84 3.87 26.01
N HIS A 347 6.08 3.44 27.03
CA HIS A 347 6.30 2.22 27.79
C HIS A 347 5.01 1.42 27.92
N GLY A 348 5.15 0.09 27.89
CA GLY A 348 4.02 -0.83 28.07
C GLY A 348 3.62 -1.55 26.78
N ARG A 349 2.46 -2.20 26.82
CA ARG A 349 1.95 -2.98 25.69
C ARG A 349 1.25 -2.08 24.68
N LEU A 350 1.77 -2.02 23.46
CA LEU A 350 1.14 -1.34 22.33
C LEU A 350 0.40 -2.37 21.48
N HIS A 351 -0.92 -2.19 21.36
CA HIS A 351 -1.78 -3.04 20.55
C HIS A 351 -2.59 -2.19 19.56
N ALA A 352 -2.73 -2.66 18.33
CA ALA A 352 -3.55 -2.05 17.30
C ALA A 352 -4.31 -3.09 16.48
N ILE A 353 -5.52 -2.74 16.06
CA ILE A 353 -6.35 -3.56 15.17
C ILE A 353 -6.75 -2.70 13.98
N LEU A 354 -6.31 -3.07 12.78
CA LEU A 354 -6.61 -2.40 11.52
C LEU A 354 -7.63 -3.20 10.72
N ARG A 355 -8.74 -2.57 10.36
CA ARG A 355 -9.70 -3.04 9.35
C ARG A 355 -9.80 -2.04 8.21
N GLY A 356 -9.69 -2.51 6.98
CA GLY A 356 -9.62 -1.60 5.83
C GLY A 356 -9.59 -2.27 4.47
N GLN A 357 -9.18 -1.50 3.47
CA GLN A 357 -8.99 -1.93 2.08
C GLN A 357 -7.94 -1.06 1.39
N SER A 358 -7.22 -1.65 0.43
CA SER A 358 -6.22 -0.98 -0.40
C SER A 358 -6.41 -1.37 -1.87
N PRO A 359 -5.65 -0.82 -2.84
CA PRO A 359 -5.76 -1.21 -4.24
C PRO A 359 -5.45 -2.69 -4.49
N ASP A 360 -4.65 -3.34 -3.64
CA ASP A 360 -4.30 -4.77 -3.73
C ASP A 360 -5.20 -5.67 -2.88
N PHE A 361 -5.72 -5.15 -1.76
CA PHE A 361 -6.31 -5.98 -0.71
C PHE A 361 -7.72 -5.54 -0.35
N ASN A 362 -8.63 -6.51 -0.28
CA ASN A 362 -9.99 -6.36 0.25
C ASN A 362 -10.08 -6.93 1.66
N ASN A 363 -10.95 -6.37 2.49
CA ASN A 363 -11.25 -6.87 3.83
C ASN A 363 -9.97 -7.14 4.64
N ILE A 364 -9.07 -6.15 4.66
CA ILE A 364 -7.87 -6.18 5.51
C ILE A 364 -8.34 -6.29 6.95
N GLU A 365 -7.83 -7.26 7.71
CA GLU A 365 -7.96 -7.37 9.15
C GLU A 365 -6.62 -7.81 9.72
N PHE A 366 -5.88 -6.86 10.32
CA PHE A 366 -4.58 -7.10 10.92
C PHE A 366 -4.54 -6.64 12.37
N HIS A 367 -3.87 -7.44 13.19
CA HIS A 367 -3.55 -7.16 14.57
C HIS A 367 -2.05 -6.92 14.69
N LEU A 368 -1.67 -5.94 15.51
CA LEU A 368 -0.29 -5.61 15.82
C LEU A 368 -0.18 -5.48 17.33
N ASP A 369 0.70 -6.25 17.97
CA ASP A 369 0.81 -6.31 19.43
C ASP A 369 2.28 -6.43 19.84
N GLY A 370 2.73 -5.62 20.79
CA GLY A 370 4.13 -5.59 21.18
C GLY A 370 4.39 -4.84 22.47
N GLN A 371 5.63 -4.92 22.94
CA GLN A 371 6.09 -4.25 24.16
C GLN A 371 7.05 -3.11 23.81
N ALA A 372 6.73 -1.92 24.29
CA ALA A 372 7.53 -0.71 24.17
C ALA A 372 8.34 -0.44 25.44
N GLN A 373 9.58 -0.02 25.27
CA GLN A 373 10.51 0.40 26.33
C GLN A 373 11.28 1.62 25.84
N ASN A 374 11.09 2.77 26.51
CA ASN A 374 11.67 4.06 26.09
C ASN A 374 11.44 4.35 24.58
N PHE A 375 10.31 3.89 24.02
CA PHE A 375 10.09 3.91 22.58
C PHE A 375 9.75 5.32 22.11
N LYS A 376 10.46 5.84 21.10
CA LYS A 376 10.33 7.22 20.64
C LYS A 376 9.41 7.39 19.43
N ALA A 377 8.96 6.29 18.81
CA ALA A 377 8.07 6.31 17.63
C ALA A 377 8.53 7.24 16.48
N GLY A 378 9.85 7.40 16.31
CA GLY A 378 10.46 8.29 15.30
C GLY A 378 10.56 9.77 15.69
N ALA A 379 9.93 10.20 16.80
CA ALA A 379 10.02 11.55 17.34
C ALA A 379 11.29 11.72 18.22
N LEU A 380 12.46 11.64 17.57
CA LEU A 380 13.75 11.55 18.26
C LEU A 380 14.12 12.80 19.06
N ASP A 381 13.64 13.97 18.63
CA ASP A 381 13.96 15.26 19.26
C ASP A 381 13.05 15.60 20.45
N PHE A 382 11.93 14.89 20.61
CA PHE A 382 10.97 15.11 21.69
C PHE A 382 11.34 14.39 22.99
N PHE A 383 11.98 13.21 22.90
CA PHE A 383 12.30 12.38 24.06
C PHE A 383 13.80 12.39 24.41
N GLN A 384 14.11 12.45 25.69
CA GLN A 384 15.46 12.39 26.23
C GLN A 384 15.97 10.96 26.33
N ASP A 385 17.26 10.75 26.07
CA ASP A 385 17.87 9.44 26.31
C ASP A 385 17.96 9.14 27.81
N PRO A 386 17.76 7.87 28.22
CA PRO A 386 18.00 7.45 29.60
C PRO A 386 19.44 7.73 30.02
N LYS A 387 19.64 8.20 31.26
CA LYS A 387 20.98 8.45 31.83
C LYS A 387 21.73 7.14 32.16
N ASP A 388 21.00 6.08 32.49
CA ASP A 388 21.58 4.76 32.73
C ASP A 388 22.12 4.17 31.42
N ALA A 389 23.41 3.83 31.41
CA ALA A 389 24.08 3.24 30.27
C ALA A 389 23.50 1.87 29.87
N ASN A 390 22.89 1.14 30.81
CA ASN A 390 22.33 -0.19 30.60
C ASN A 390 20.85 -0.17 30.20
N ALA A 391 20.19 0.98 30.21
CA ALA A 391 18.77 1.08 29.85
C ALA A 391 18.56 0.83 28.35
N VAL A 392 17.47 0.12 28.03
CA VAL A 392 17.06 -0.11 26.63
C VAL A 392 16.70 1.23 25.99
N LYS A 393 17.40 1.62 24.92
CA LYS A 393 17.15 2.88 24.21
C LYS A 393 16.26 2.62 22.99
N ASP A 394 15.09 3.27 22.97
CA ASP A 394 14.19 3.33 21.80
C ASP A 394 13.87 1.96 21.17
N SER A 395 13.03 1.18 21.86
CA SER A 395 12.68 -0.16 21.41
C SER A 395 11.19 -0.43 21.50
N TRP A 396 10.60 -0.80 20.36
CA TRP A 396 9.30 -1.47 20.33
C TRP A 396 9.42 -2.77 19.54
N LYS A 397 9.28 -3.90 20.24
CA LYS A 397 9.25 -5.24 19.63
C LYS A 397 7.81 -5.70 19.51
N TRP A 398 7.41 -6.13 18.33
CA TRP A 398 6.02 -6.40 18.01
C TRP A 398 5.84 -7.66 17.18
N ARG A 399 4.63 -8.20 17.24
CA ARG A 399 4.12 -9.26 16.37
C ARG A 399 2.93 -8.71 15.59
N ILE A 400 2.83 -9.10 14.32
CA ILE A 400 1.71 -8.78 13.45
C ILE A 400 1.05 -10.09 13.00
N TRP A 401 -0.26 -10.13 12.90
CA TRP A 401 -0.98 -11.26 12.32
C TRP A 401 -2.35 -10.85 11.79
N GLY A 402 -2.85 -11.57 10.81
CA GLY A 402 -4.18 -11.32 10.28
C GLY A 402 -4.38 -11.88 8.88
N ALA A 403 -5.45 -11.44 8.24
CA ALA A 403 -5.86 -11.94 6.94
C ALA A 403 -6.44 -10.84 6.06
N SER A 404 -6.47 -11.13 4.76
CA SER A 404 -7.09 -10.27 3.76
C SER A 404 -7.45 -11.09 2.50
N ILE A 405 -8.03 -10.45 1.49
CA ILE A 405 -8.29 -11.02 0.18
C ILE A 405 -7.45 -10.26 -0.85
N LEU A 406 -6.55 -10.95 -1.54
CA LEU A 406 -5.75 -10.39 -2.63
C LEU A 406 -6.61 -10.22 -3.89
N LYS A 407 -6.86 -8.98 -4.30
CA LYS A 407 -7.77 -8.60 -5.39
C LYS A 407 -7.39 -9.22 -6.73
N ALA A 408 -6.09 -9.30 -7.05
CA ALA A 408 -5.61 -9.79 -8.34
C ALA A 408 -6.05 -11.23 -8.67
N PHE A 409 -6.28 -12.04 -7.62
CA PHE A 409 -6.63 -13.46 -7.76
C PHE A 409 -7.90 -13.85 -7.02
N ASN A 410 -8.55 -12.89 -6.33
CA ASN A 410 -9.66 -13.13 -5.41
C ASN A 410 -9.37 -14.29 -4.43
N SER A 411 -8.17 -14.32 -3.85
CA SER A 411 -7.72 -15.40 -2.97
C SER A 411 -7.40 -14.88 -1.57
N LYS A 412 -7.75 -15.67 -0.55
CA LYS A 412 -7.49 -15.35 0.85
C LYS A 412 -5.99 -15.43 1.13
N VAL A 413 -5.45 -14.40 1.75
CA VAL A 413 -4.08 -14.35 2.25
C VAL A 413 -4.10 -14.26 3.77
N ASN A 414 -3.30 -15.08 4.44
CA ASN A 414 -3.00 -14.94 5.86
C ASN A 414 -1.53 -14.52 5.99
N LEU A 415 -1.25 -13.59 6.90
CA LEU A 415 0.12 -13.16 7.21
C LEU A 415 0.31 -13.15 8.72
N SER A 416 1.54 -13.46 9.14
CA SER A 416 2.01 -13.31 10.50
C SER A 416 3.48 -12.93 10.47
N GLY A 417 3.96 -12.26 11.52
CA GLY A 417 5.35 -11.86 11.57
C GLY A 417 5.75 -11.24 12.89
N ARG A 418 7.05 -11.01 13.02
CA ARG A 418 7.68 -10.38 14.17
C ARG A 418 8.66 -9.32 13.70
N GLY A 419 8.73 -8.23 14.42
CA GLY A 419 9.57 -7.12 14.05
C GLY A 419 9.88 -6.20 15.20
N GLN A 420 10.62 -5.14 14.86
CA GLN A 420 10.99 -4.09 15.78
C GLN A 420 10.94 -2.74 15.08
N TRP A 421 10.66 -1.69 15.85
CA TRP A 421 10.87 -0.31 15.43
C TRP A 421 11.97 0.29 16.29
N HIS A 422 13.02 0.76 15.61
CA HIS A 422 14.08 1.56 16.22
C HIS A 422 14.35 2.82 15.37
N LYS A 423 14.36 3.99 15.98
CA LYS A 423 14.54 5.30 15.34
C LYS A 423 13.58 5.52 14.17
N GLN A 424 14.13 5.67 12.95
CA GLN A 424 13.37 5.89 11.72
C GLN A 424 13.17 4.60 10.91
N LEU A 425 13.51 3.44 11.48
CA LEU A 425 13.52 2.17 10.77
C LEU A 425 12.56 1.18 11.45
N VAL A 426 11.56 0.75 10.69
CA VAL A 426 10.70 -0.38 11.04
C VAL A 426 11.26 -1.61 10.34
N ARG A 427 11.58 -2.65 11.11
CA ARG A 427 12.12 -3.93 10.61
C ARG A 427 11.13 -5.04 10.90
N LEU A 428 10.72 -5.75 9.87
CA LEU A 428 10.01 -7.03 9.99
C LEU A 428 11.05 -8.14 9.79
N GLU A 429 11.45 -8.75 10.90
CA GLU A 429 12.52 -9.74 10.97
C GLU A 429 12.04 -11.11 10.49
N GLU A 430 10.80 -11.43 10.82
CA GLU A 430 10.14 -12.65 10.38
C GLU A 430 8.79 -12.30 9.76
N LEU A 431 8.54 -12.86 8.58
CA LEU A 431 7.28 -12.83 7.88
C LEU A 431 6.99 -14.25 7.43
N LYS A 432 5.81 -14.75 7.80
CA LYS A 432 5.24 -16.00 7.35
C LYS A 432 3.86 -15.72 6.80
N GLY A 433 3.55 -16.30 5.67
CA GLY A 433 2.26 -16.11 5.03
C GLY A 433 1.83 -17.28 4.19
N ASP A 434 0.55 -17.33 3.93
CA ASP A 434 -0.02 -18.26 2.96
C ASP A 434 -1.13 -17.62 2.14
N LEU A 435 -1.08 -17.85 0.83
CA LEU A 435 -2.13 -17.51 -0.10
C LEU A 435 -2.87 -18.81 -0.45
N ALA A 436 -4.19 -18.82 -0.28
CA ALA A 436 -5.03 -19.93 -0.67
C ALA A 436 -4.93 -20.19 -2.18
N THR A 437 -5.38 -21.38 -2.61
CA THR A 437 -5.35 -21.82 -4.00
C THR A 437 -5.86 -20.74 -4.95
N VAL A 438 -5.06 -20.40 -5.96
CA VAL A 438 -5.41 -19.42 -6.99
C VAL A 438 -5.95 -20.17 -8.20
N LYS A 439 -7.20 -19.89 -8.57
CA LYS A 439 -7.84 -20.45 -9.75
C LYS A 439 -7.87 -19.40 -10.87
N LEU A 440 -7.16 -19.68 -11.95
CA LEU A 440 -7.21 -18.96 -13.22
C LEU A 440 -7.98 -19.81 -14.24
N ALA A 441 -8.34 -19.25 -15.40
CA ALA A 441 -9.19 -19.93 -16.39
C ALA A 441 -8.70 -21.35 -16.78
N ASP A 442 -7.40 -21.49 -17.03
CA ASP A 442 -6.77 -22.74 -17.50
C ASP A 442 -5.59 -23.17 -16.61
N THR A 443 -5.52 -22.62 -15.39
CA THR A 443 -4.38 -22.85 -14.49
C THR A 443 -4.83 -22.78 -13.03
N THR A 444 -4.41 -23.76 -12.25
CA THR A 444 -4.60 -23.77 -10.79
C THR A 444 -3.25 -23.74 -10.12
N ILE A 445 -3.00 -22.72 -9.30
CA ILE A 445 -1.81 -22.64 -8.45
C ILE A 445 -2.22 -23.12 -7.07
N SER A 446 -1.62 -24.22 -6.62
CA SER A 446 -1.82 -24.73 -5.26
C SER A 446 -1.41 -23.70 -4.22
N LYS A 447 -1.78 -23.95 -2.95
CA LYS A 447 -1.51 -23.04 -1.83
C LYS A 447 -0.06 -22.53 -1.85
N ILE A 448 0.13 -21.21 -1.90
CA ILE A 448 1.45 -20.59 -1.94
C ILE A 448 1.84 -20.22 -0.51
N THR A 449 3.02 -20.65 -0.06
CA THR A 449 3.61 -20.21 1.20
C THR A 449 4.64 -19.10 0.94
N LEU A 450 4.71 -18.15 1.84
CA LEU A 450 5.56 -16.97 1.77
C LEU A 450 6.38 -16.89 3.05
N ASN A 451 7.70 -16.82 2.95
CA ASN A 451 8.59 -16.49 4.06
C ASN A 451 9.58 -15.41 3.64
N ASN A 452 10.02 -14.54 4.55
CA ASN A 452 11.13 -13.63 4.22
C ASN A 452 12.48 -14.36 4.27
N THR A 453 13.36 -14.04 3.32
CA THR A 453 14.77 -14.50 3.29
C THR A 453 15.74 -13.42 3.75
N GLN A 454 15.29 -12.16 3.75
CA GLN A 454 15.96 -11.03 4.36
C GLN A 454 14.94 -10.23 5.18
N ALA A 455 15.39 -9.57 6.24
CA ALA A 455 14.52 -8.70 7.02
C ALA A 455 13.95 -7.59 6.12
N ILE A 456 12.65 -7.34 6.22
CA ILE A 456 11.98 -6.29 5.46
C ILE A 456 12.12 -4.98 6.24
N ARG A 457 12.67 -3.96 5.59
CA ARG A 457 13.03 -2.68 6.20
C ARG A 457 12.18 -1.57 5.59
N PHE A 458 11.47 -0.82 6.43
CA PHE A 458 10.71 0.35 6.04
C PHE A 458 11.29 1.59 6.71
N ASN A 459 11.71 2.56 5.90
CA ASN A 459 12.18 3.86 6.37
C ASN A 459 11.01 4.84 6.43
N VAL A 460 10.64 5.26 7.64
CA VAL A 460 9.46 6.12 7.86
C VAL A 460 9.61 7.54 7.30
N LYS A 461 10.84 8.06 7.21
CA LYS A 461 11.11 9.42 6.72
C LYS A 461 11.19 9.48 5.20
N LYS A 462 11.81 8.47 4.58
CA LYS A 462 12.00 8.39 3.12
C LYS A 462 10.85 7.67 2.40
N PHE A 463 9.98 6.97 3.12
CA PHE A 463 8.93 6.11 2.55
C PHE A 463 9.47 5.05 1.56
N THR A 464 10.63 4.50 1.89
CA THR A 464 11.27 3.43 1.12
C THR A 464 11.19 2.10 1.83
N LEU A 465 11.01 1.03 1.06
CA LEU A 465 10.91 -0.34 1.54
C LEU A 465 11.93 -1.21 0.79
N ASP A 466 12.62 -2.08 1.51
CA ASP A 466 13.50 -3.09 0.93
C ASP A 466 13.44 -4.41 1.71
N GLY A 467 13.81 -5.52 1.05
CA GLY A 467 13.87 -6.83 1.66
C GLY A 467 13.85 -7.95 0.63
N ALA A 468 13.71 -9.19 1.09
CA ALA A 468 13.58 -10.34 0.21
C ALA A 468 12.64 -11.39 0.79
N VAL A 469 11.86 -12.03 -0.08
CA VAL A 469 10.91 -13.09 0.23
C VAL A 469 11.11 -14.30 -0.67
N MET A 470 10.79 -15.47 -0.14
CA MET A 470 10.67 -16.72 -0.85
C MET A 470 9.20 -17.11 -0.91
N LEU A 471 8.71 -17.37 -2.11
CA LEU A 471 7.40 -17.94 -2.39
C LEU A 471 7.61 -19.40 -2.83
N GLN A 472 6.76 -20.31 -2.37
CA GLN A 472 6.77 -21.68 -2.86
C GLN A 472 5.36 -22.27 -2.89
N SER A 473 5.07 -23.06 -3.91
CA SER A 473 3.83 -23.84 -4.05
C SER A 473 4.18 -25.31 -4.25
N PRO A 474 3.33 -26.27 -3.81
CA PRO A 474 3.51 -27.68 -4.16
C PRO A 474 3.52 -27.93 -5.67
N GLU A 475 2.64 -27.24 -6.40
CA GLU A 475 2.52 -27.38 -7.85
C GLU A 475 1.74 -26.22 -8.48
N ILE A 476 1.86 -26.10 -9.81
CA ILE A 476 0.94 -25.35 -10.68
C ILE A 476 0.41 -26.32 -11.71
N ALA A 477 -0.90 -26.58 -11.71
CA ALA A 477 -1.55 -27.48 -12.64
C ALA A 477 -2.21 -26.70 -13.78
N PHE A 478 -2.07 -27.20 -15.01
CA PHE A 478 -2.70 -26.63 -16.20
C PHE A 478 -3.88 -27.49 -16.67
N SER A 479 -4.94 -26.86 -17.20
CA SER A 479 -6.15 -27.56 -17.62
C SER A 479 -5.91 -28.60 -18.74
N TYR A 480 -4.86 -28.41 -19.53
CA TYR A 480 -4.46 -29.33 -20.59
C TYR A 480 -3.72 -30.59 -20.06
N GLY A 481 -3.42 -30.66 -18.75
CA GLY A 481 -2.85 -31.84 -18.07
C GLY A 481 -1.36 -31.75 -17.71
N GLY A 482 -0.67 -30.68 -18.08
CA GLY A 482 0.70 -30.41 -17.62
C GLY A 482 0.74 -29.87 -16.19
N VAL A 483 1.87 -30.05 -15.51
CA VAL A 483 2.10 -29.60 -14.13
C VAL A 483 3.49 -28.99 -14.00
N LEU A 484 3.62 -27.91 -13.24
CA LEU A 484 4.91 -27.41 -12.79
C LEU A 484 5.12 -27.79 -11.32
N PRO A 485 5.98 -28.77 -11.01
CA PRO A 485 6.16 -29.25 -9.64
C PRO A 485 7.05 -28.30 -8.82
N LYS A 486 6.67 -28.10 -7.56
CA LYS A 486 7.44 -27.39 -6.52
C LYS A 486 8.08 -26.07 -6.97
N PRO A 487 7.35 -25.15 -7.63
CA PRO A 487 7.93 -23.87 -8.01
C PRO A 487 8.31 -23.07 -6.77
N ARG A 488 9.54 -22.56 -6.76
CA ARG A 488 10.11 -21.70 -5.72
C ARG A 488 10.59 -20.40 -6.35
N VAL A 489 10.17 -19.27 -5.80
CA VAL A 489 10.57 -17.94 -6.27
C VAL A 489 11.25 -17.19 -5.15
N ASN A 490 12.52 -16.82 -5.35
CA ASN A 490 13.23 -15.91 -4.46
C ASN A 490 13.15 -14.50 -5.06
N LEU A 491 12.52 -13.57 -4.35
CA LEU A 491 12.27 -12.19 -4.79
C LEU A 491 12.89 -11.20 -3.81
N ALA A 492 13.91 -10.48 -4.23
CA ALA A 492 14.34 -9.25 -3.58
C ALA A 492 13.51 -8.08 -4.11
N PHE A 493 13.22 -7.11 -3.24
CA PHE A 493 12.54 -5.87 -3.61
C PHE A 493 13.15 -4.66 -2.92
N ASP A 494 13.05 -3.51 -3.60
CA ASP A 494 13.55 -2.23 -3.11
C ASP A 494 12.85 -1.05 -3.81
N GLY A 495 12.78 0.10 -3.14
CA GLY A 495 12.32 1.37 -3.71
C GLY A 495 11.29 2.11 -2.85
N GLU A 496 10.68 3.15 -3.40
CA GLU A 496 9.50 3.80 -2.81
C GLU A 496 8.33 2.80 -2.74
N VAL A 497 7.51 2.88 -1.69
CA VAL A 497 6.37 1.95 -1.46
C VAL A 497 5.42 1.88 -2.67
N GLU A 498 5.28 2.97 -3.43
CA GLU A 498 4.43 3.05 -4.62
C GLU A 498 5.10 2.54 -5.92
N LYS A 499 6.43 2.46 -5.95
CA LYS A 499 7.25 2.16 -7.14
C LYS A 499 8.30 1.08 -6.86
N LEU A 500 7.88 0.00 -6.20
CA LEU A 500 8.77 -1.10 -5.85
C LEU A 500 9.34 -1.80 -7.10
N ARG A 501 10.64 -2.08 -7.06
CA ARG A 501 11.32 -2.95 -8.01
C ARG A 501 11.45 -4.33 -7.41
N PHE A 502 11.38 -5.36 -8.24
CA PHE A 502 11.53 -6.76 -7.87
C PHE A 502 12.60 -7.38 -8.75
N LYS A 503 13.49 -8.15 -8.14
CA LYS A 503 14.53 -8.93 -8.82
C LYS A 503 14.62 -10.30 -8.18
N GLY A 504 14.64 -11.35 -8.98
CA GLY A 504 14.61 -12.70 -8.44
C GLY A 504 14.91 -13.79 -9.46
N ALA A 505 14.75 -15.02 -8.99
CA ALA A 505 14.78 -16.20 -9.83
C ALA A 505 13.62 -17.14 -9.46
N VAL A 506 12.99 -17.73 -10.48
CA VAL A 506 12.03 -18.82 -10.35
C VAL A 506 12.79 -20.11 -10.61
N ASN A 507 12.80 -21.01 -9.64
CA ASN A 507 13.42 -22.33 -9.73
C ASN A 507 12.33 -23.38 -9.56
N THR A 508 12.40 -24.48 -10.30
CA THR A 508 11.60 -25.68 -10.01
C THR A 508 12.54 -26.87 -9.88
N THR A 509 12.00 -28.05 -9.58
CA THR A 509 12.83 -29.27 -9.51
C THR A 509 13.54 -29.55 -10.84
N GLU A 510 12.89 -29.24 -11.96
CA GLU A 510 13.34 -29.65 -13.30
C GLU A 510 13.71 -28.46 -14.20
N LEU A 511 13.09 -27.28 -13.99
CA LEU A 511 13.48 -26.06 -14.69
C LEU A 511 14.58 -25.33 -13.93
N GLY A 512 15.67 -25.05 -14.65
CA GLY A 512 16.72 -24.16 -14.16
C GLY A 512 16.23 -22.73 -13.93
N PRO A 513 17.07 -21.88 -13.32
CA PRO A 513 16.66 -20.60 -12.77
C PRO A 513 16.19 -19.61 -13.86
N LEU A 514 14.91 -19.26 -13.83
CA LEU A 514 14.34 -18.21 -14.69
C LEU A 514 14.53 -16.86 -14.01
N LYS A 515 15.29 -15.96 -14.62
CA LYS A 515 15.58 -14.64 -14.05
C LYS A 515 14.34 -13.75 -14.18
N LEU A 516 13.90 -13.18 -13.08
CA LEU A 516 12.71 -12.33 -12.99
C LEU A 516 13.10 -10.89 -12.63
N PHE A 517 12.61 -9.95 -13.42
CA PHE A 517 12.71 -8.52 -13.13
C PHE A 517 11.32 -7.91 -13.28
N ALA A 518 10.81 -7.24 -12.26
CA ALA A 518 9.52 -6.59 -12.33
C ALA A 518 9.54 -5.26 -11.59
N ARG A 519 8.52 -4.44 -11.86
CA ARG A 519 8.22 -3.23 -11.12
C ARG A 519 6.73 -3.19 -10.82
N ARG A 520 6.39 -2.69 -9.64
CA ARG A 520 5.01 -2.36 -9.28
C ARG A 520 4.76 -0.88 -9.52
N GLN A 521 3.60 -0.59 -10.08
CA GLN A 521 3.05 0.75 -10.19
C GLN A 521 1.74 0.77 -9.41
N LEU A 522 1.75 1.50 -8.29
CA LEU A 522 0.59 1.67 -7.42
C LEU A 522 -0.04 3.06 -7.65
N SER A 523 -1.33 3.05 -7.93
CA SER A 523 -2.20 4.23 -8.00
C SER A 523 -3.37 4.06 -7.04
N GLN A 524 -4.20 5.09 -6.93
CA GLN A 524 -5.36 5.08 -6.03
C GLN A 524 -6.35 3.93 -6.31
N ASP A 525 -6.54 3.58 -7.59
CA ASP A 525 -7.57 2.61 -8.00
C ASP A 525 -7.00 1.36 -8.69
N ALA A 526 -5.68 1.31 -8.89
CA ALA A 526 -5.03 0.21 -9.58
C ALA A 526 -3.64 -0.09 -9.03
N SER A 527 -3.32 -1.38 -8.95
CA SER A 527 -1.98 -1.91 -8.71
C SER A 527 -1.62 -2.81 -9.88
N GLN A 528 -0.53 -2.50 -10.56
CA GLN A 528 -0.05 -3.23 -11.72
C GLN A 528 1.40 -3.64 -11.52
N ILE A 529 1.70 -4.89 -11.80
CA ILE A 529 3.06 -5.43 -11.84
C ILE A 529 3.43 -5.65 -13.30
N ILE A 530 4.52 -5.03 -13.73
CA ILE A 530 5.04 -5.15 -15.10
C ILE A 530 6.45 -5.69 -15.00
N GLY A 531 6.76 -6.73 -15.75
CA GLY A 531 8.06 -7.38 -15.65
C GLY A 531 8.46 -8.17 -16.88
N LYS A 532 9.64 -8.77 -16.75
CA LYS A 532 10.27 -9.65 -17.72
C LYS A 532 10.81 -10.89 -17.01
N LEU A 533 10.69 -12.01 -17.67
CA LEU A 533 11.20 -13.31 -17.29
C LEU A 533 12.18 -13.75 -18.39
N TYR A 534 13.43 -14.00 -18.03
CA TYR A 534 14.46 -14.44 -18.96
C TYR A 534 14.80 -15.91 -18.70
N TRP A 535 14.77 -16.70 -19.76
CA TRP A 535 15.09 -18.13 -19.74
C TRP A 535 16.47 -18.28 -20.40
N PRO A 536 17.54 -18.39 -19.60
CA PRO A 536 18.84 -18.69 -20.15
C PRO A 536 18.79 -20.04 -20.89
N GLU A 537 19.71 -20.24 -21.83
CA GLU A 537 19.77 -21.51 -22.55
C GLU A 537 20.05 -22.66 -21.58
N GLN A 538 19.15 -23.64 -21.58
CA GLN A 538 19.17 -24.78 -20.66
C GLN A 538 18.56 -26.01 -21.34
N SER A 539 18.69 -27.18 -20.71
CA SER A 539 18.11 -28.43 -21.22
C SER A 539 16.59 -28.32 -21.41
N ALA A 540 16.09 -28.80 -22.54
CA ALA A 540 14.66 -28.89 -22.83
C ALA A 540 13.94 -29.90 -21.92
N GLN A 541 14.67 -30.87 -21.35
CA GLN A 541 14.12 -31.87 -20.43
C GLN A 541 13.42 -31.26 -19.22
N GLY A 542 13.85 -30.08 -18.77
CA GLY A 542 13.19 -29.38 -17.66
C GLY A 542 11.71 -29.03 -17.90
N PHE A 543 11.26 -29.05 -19.17
CA PHE A 543 9.88 -28.79 -19.57
C PHE A 543 9.03 -30.06 -19.62
N GLN A 544 9.61 -31.23 -19.38
CA GLN A 544 8.92 -32.52 -19.39
C GLN A 544 7.62 -32.52 -18.54
N PRO A 545 7.58 -31.97 -17.31
CA PRO A 545 6.37 -31.97 -16.48
C PRO A 545 5.21 -31.17 -17.10
N LEU A 546 5.54 -30.24 -18.01
CA LEU A 546 4.54 -29.45 -18.71
C LEU A 546 3.86 -30.22 -19.84
N PHE A 547 4.28 -31.45 -20.16
CA PHE A 547 3.55 -32.33 -21.07
C PHE A 547 2.46 -33.11 -20.32
N PRO A 548 1.28 -33.34 -20.93
CA PRO A 548 0.23 -34.10 -20.26
C PRO A 548 0.66 -35.56 -20.07
N PHE A 549 0.54 -36.06 -18.83
CA PHE A 549 0.95 -37.43 -18.45
C PHE A 549 0.36 -38.52 -19.37
N ARG A 550 -0.84 -38.30 -19.92
CA ARG A 550 -1.51 -39.25 -20.83
C ARG A 550 -0.85 -39.39 -22.20
N SER A 551 0.05 -38.47 -22.58
CA SER A 551 0.72 -38.51 -23.88
C SER A 551 1.83 -39.56 -23.94
N GLN A 552 2.41 -39.96 -22.80
CA GLN A 552 3.59 -40.84 -22.74
C GLN A 552 4.78 -40.32 -23.58
N TRP A 553 4.82 -39.01 -23.86
CA TRP A 553 5.90 -38.37 -24.59
C TRP A 553 7.04 -38.03 -23.64
N VAL A 554 8.28 -38.21 -24.08
CA VAL A 554 9.48 -37.96 -23.29
C VAL A 554 10.45 -37.06 -24.06
N ILE A 555 10.80 -35.92 -23.48
CA ILE A 555 11.86 -35.06 -24.02
C ILE A 555 13.20 -35.74 -23.69
N ASN A 556 13.92 -36.20 -24.70
CA ASN A 556 15.22 -36.86 -24.49
C ASN A 556 16.43 -35.99 -24.89
N ASN A 557 16.22 -34.89 -25.64
CA ASN A 557 17.31 -34.02 -26.07
C ASN A 557 16.85 -32.57 -26.34
N GLY A 558 17.81 -31.65 -26.44
CA GLY A 558 17.66 -30.29 -26.94
C GLY A 558 17.87 -29.21 -25.89
N THR A 559 18.02 -27.96 -26.38
CA THR A 559 18.11 -26.77 -25.53
C THR A 559 16.97 -25.81 -25.78
N ILE A 560 16.61 -25.07 -24.74
CA ILE A 560 15.53 -24.09 -24.76
C ILE A 560 15.98 -22.77 -24.16
N ARG A 561 15.59 -21.67 -24.79
CA ARG A 561 15.86 -20.29 -24.32
C ARG A 561 14.71 -19.37 -24.67
N GLY A 562 14.56 -18.28 -23.96
CA GLY A 562 13.47 -17.35 -24.23
C GLY A 562 13.43 -16.10 -23.36
N GLU A 563 12.55 -15.18 -23.75
CA GLU A 563 12.23 -13.98 -22.98
C GLU A 563 10.71 -13.80 -23.00
N THR A 564 10.15 -13.49 -21.83
CA THR A 564 8.72 -13.21 -21.67
C THR A 564 8.54 -11.89 -20.95
N ALA A 565 7.90 -10.92 -21.60
CA ALA A 565 7.38 -9.74 -20.93
C ALA A 565 5.96 -10.06 -20.40
N PHE A 566 5.64 -9.58 -19.20
CA PHE A 566 4.33 -9.78 -18.60
C PHE A 566 3.81 -8.53 -17.88
N SER A 567 2.50 -8.47 -17.74
CA SER A 567 1.77 -7.49 -16.95
C SER A 567 0.65 -8.20 -16.20
N ALA A 568 0.56 -7.96 -14.89
CA ALA A 568 -0.49 -8.48 -14.03
C ALA A 568 -1.16 -7.34 -13.25
N GLY A 569 -2.49 -7.31 -13.21
CA GLY A 569 -3.25 -6.34 -12.42
C GLY A 569 -4.71 -6.73 -12.27
N SER A 570 -5.40 -6.11 -11.32
CA SER A 570 -6.81 -6.44 -10.98
C SER A 570 -7.80 -6.24 -12.12
N LYS A 571 -7.57 -5.26 -13.02
CA LYS A 571 -8.46 -4.97 -14.16
C LYS A 571 -8.24 -5.89 -15.37
N ASN A 572 -6.99 -6.18 -15.71
CA ASN A 572 -6.62 -6.81 -16.98
C ASN A 572 -6.19 -8.27 -16.84
N GLY A 573 -6.13 -8.80 -15.61
CA GLY A 573 -5.59 -10.14 -15.34
C GLY A 573 -4.11 -10.24 -15.71
N LEU A 574 -3.67 -11.45 -16.05
CA LEU A 574 -2.32 -11.73 -16.54
C LEU A 574 -2.28 -11.64 -18.07
N ILE A 575 -1.40 -10.79 -18.58
CA ILE A 575 -1.05 -10.70 -19.99
C ILE A 575 0.44 -10.99 -20.10
N ALA A 576 0.83 -11.89 -20.99
CA ALA A 576 2.23 -12.21 -21.26
C ALA A 576 2.50 -12.21 -22.76
N GLY A 577 3.73 -11.95 -23.15
CA GLY A 577 4.15 -12.03 -24.54
C GLY A 577 5.65 -12.16 -24.61
N GLY A 578 6.12 -13.01 -25.50
CA GLY A 578 7.52 -13.38 -25.49
C GLY A 578 7.93 -14.15 -26.72
N HIS A 579 9.15 -14.66 -26.65
CA HIS A 579 9.77 -15.50 -27.66
C HIS A 579 10.42 -16.69 -26.96
N LEU A 580 10.15 -17.88 -27.50
CA LEU A 580 10.72 -19.15 -27.04
C LEU A 580 11.43 -19.82 -28.21
N ALA A 581 12.66 -20.28 -28.04
CA ALA A 581 13.38 -21.02 -29.06
C ALA A 581 13.81 -22.38 -28.53
N ILE A 582 13.56 -23.43 -29.32
CA ILE A 582 14.07 -24.78 -29.11
C ILE A 582 15.09 -25.08 -30.21
N ARG A 583 16.23 -25.66 -29.81
CA ARG A 583 17.29 -26.12 -30.70
C ARG A 583 17.57 -27.60 -30.46
N ASN A 584 17.69 -28.35 -31.56
CA ASN A 584 17.97 -29.78 -31.56
C ASN A 584 17.10 -30.58 -30.57
N GLY A 585 15.80 -30.26 -30.50
CA GLY A 585 14.85 -30.95 -29.63
C GLY A 585 14.68 -32.41 -30.03
N GLY A 586 14.64 -33.29 -29.03
CA GLY A 586 14.35 -34.70 -29.19
C GLY A 586 13.13 -35.10 -28.36
N LEU A 587 12.19 -35.81 -28.99
CA LEU A 587 10.94 -36.25 -28.38
C LEU A 587 10.73 -37.75 -28.68
N SER A 588 10.73 -38.59 -27.65
CA SER A 588 10.31 -39.98 -27.74
C SER A 588 8.78 -40.06 -27.59
N LEU A 589 8.15 -40.84 -28.45
CA LEU A 589 6.70 -41.07 -28.51
C LEU A 589 6.44 -42.58 -28.25
N PRO A 590 5.23 -42.99 -27.84
CA PRO A 590 4.91 -44.40 -27.59
C PRO A 590 5.19 -45.33 -28.76
N ASN A 591 4.98 -44.85 -29.99
CA ASN A 591 5.16 -45.63 -31.21
C ASN A 591 6.10 -44.88 -32.19
N GLY A 592 7.08 -44.14 -31.67
CA GLY A 592 7.95 -43.35 -32.52
C GLY A 592 8.91 -42.41 -31.80
N GLU A 593 9.58 -41.58 -32.57
CA GLU A 593 10.44 -40.51 -32.06
C GLU A 593 10.52 -39.35 -33.06
N ALA A 594 10.83 -38.16 -32.57
CA ALA A 594 11.13 -36.99 -33.38
C ALA A 594 12.46 -36.40 -32.94
N LYS A 595 13.36 -36.15 -33.90
CA LYS A 595 14.72 -35.69 -33.68
C LYS A 595 15.00 -34.40 -34.45
N GLY A 596 15.90 -33.58 -33.92
CA GLY A 596 16.30 -32.31 -34.54
C GLY A 596 15.15 -31.31 -34.66
N ILE A 597 14.28 -31.25 -33.65
CA ILE A 597 13.18 -30.28 -33.58
C ILE A 597 13.77 -28.90 -33.36
N GLU A 598 13.51 -27.98 -34.29
CA GLU A 598 13.93 -26.59 -34.21
C GLU A 598 12.76 -25.66 -34.49
N PHE A 599 12.49 -24.77 -33.55
CA PHE A 599 11.51 -23.71 -33.77
C PHE A 599 11.80 -22.48 -32.92
N SER A 600 11.27 -21.35 -33.38
CA SER A 600 11.30 -20.07 -32.70
C SER A 600 9.88 -19.53 -32.65
N LEU A 601 9.30 -19.54 -31.47
CA LEU A 601 7.89 -19.35 -31.18
C LEU A 601 7.64 -18.04 -30.43
N PRO A 602 7.45 -16.91 -31.13
CA PRO A 602 6.85 -15.73 -30.53
C PRO A 602 5.38 -16.03 -30.20
N TYR A 603 5.00 -15.71 -28.97
CA TYR A 603 3.69 -16.00 -28.44
C TYR A 603 3.11 -14.79 -27.71
N ARG A 604 1.78 -14.74 -27.64
CA ARG A 604 1.03 -13.84 -26.77
C ARG A 604 0.06 -14.65 -25.94
N TYR A 605 0.09 -14.46 -24.63
CA TYR A 605 -0.83 -15.04 -23.68
C TYR A 605 -1.78 -13.98 -23.16
N GLN A 606 -3.08 -14.18 -23.35
CA GLN A 606 -4.13 -13.30 -22.83
C GLN A 606 -5.42 -14.11 -22.65
N ASN A 607 -6.11 -13.89 -21.53
CA ASN A 607 -7.39 -14.55 -21.21
C ASN A 607 -7.32 -16.09 -21.28
N GLY A 608 -6.26 -16.69 -20.72
CA GLY A 608 -6.12 -18.15 -20.67
C GLY A 608 -5.55 -18.81 -21.94
N ARG A 609 -5.32 -18.06 -23.02
CA ARG A 609 -4.93 -18.66 -24.32
C ARG A 609 -3.63 -18.08 -24.86
N PHE A 610 -2.84 -18.97 -25.45
CA PHE A 610 -1.70 -18.63 -26.27
C PHE A 610 -2.15 -18.34 -27.70
N HIS A 611 -1.59 -17.30 -28.30
CA HIS A 611 -1.71 -16.94 -29.70
C HIS A 611 -0.32 -16.94 -30.32
N PHE A 612 -0.12 -17.81 -31.29
CA PHE A 612 1.13 -18.02 -32.01
C PHE A 612 1.04 -17.41 -33.41
N GLY A 613 2.15 -16.84 -33.88
CA GLY A 613 2.25 -16.34 -35.26
C GLY A 613 1.38 -15.11 -35.55
N ALA A 614 1.10 -14.26 -34.55
CA ALA A 614 0.20 -13.11 -34.67
C ALA A 614 0.60 -12.09 -35.75
N LYS A 615 1.90 -11.96 -36.05
CA LYS A 615 2.42 -11.09 -37.12
C LYS A 615 2.78 -11.86 -38.39
N LYS A 616 3.36 -13.05 -38.22
CA LYS A 616 3.83 -13.93 -39.30
C LYS A 616 3.73 -15.38 -38.82
N PRO A 617 3.32 -16.33 -39.68
CA PRO A 617 3.41 -17.76 -39.36
C PRO A 617 4.83 -18.19 -38.97
N LEU A 618 4.92 -19.18 -38.10
CA LEU A 618 6.15 -19.63 -37.47
C LEU A 618 6.73 -20.82 -38.21
N ASP A 619 7.99 -20.72 -38.62
CA ASP A 619 8.68 -21.85 -39.23
C ASP A 619 9.05 -22.86 -38.14
N VAL A 620 8.56 -24.09 -38.30
CA VAL A 620 8.92 -25.25 -37.49
C VAL A 620 9.64 -26.23 -38.41
N LYS A 621 10.80 -26.72 -37.97
CA LYS A 621 11.59 -27.73 -38.67
C LYS A 621 11.81 -28.92 -37.74
N ILE A 622 11.73 -30.11 -38.30
CA ILE A 622 12.03 -31.35 -37.59
C ILE A 622 12.88 -32.18 -38.55
N ALA A 623 14.10 -32.51 -38.12
CA ALA A 623 15.04 -33.23 -38.98
C ALA A 623 14.50 -34.62 -39.37
N GLN A 624 13.90 -35.33 -38.42
CA GLN A 624 13.33 -36.64 -38.66
C GLN A 624 12.18 -36.93 -37.68
N ILE A 625 11.12 -37.57 -38.17
CA ILE A 625 10.05 -38.17 -37.38
C ILE A 625 9.97 -39.65 -37.77
N LYS A 626 10.20 -40.54 -36.81
CA LYS A 626 10.10 -41.98 -36.97
C LYS A 626 8.81 -42.48 -36.32
N LEU A 627 8.00 -43.25 -37.04
CA LEU A 627 6.74 -43.86 -36.57
C LEU A 627 6.80 -45.38 -36.86
N GLY A 628 7.25 -46.19 -35.89
CA GLY A 628 7.64 -47.57 -36.18
C GLY A 628 8.86 -47.59 -37.11
N ASP A 629 8.77 -48.29 -38.24
CA ASP A 629 9.80 -48.31 -39.29
C ASP A 629 9.64 -47.19 -40.33
N LEU A 630 8.53 -46.44 -40.28
CA LEU A 630 8.33 -45.30 -41.19
C LEU A 630 9.17 -44.10 -40.74
N ALA A 631 10.08 -43.64 -41.60
CA ALA A 631 10.82 -42.40 -41.38
C ALA A 631 10.30 -41.27 -42.29
N LEU A 632 10.03 -40.12 -41.68
CA LEU A 632 9.67 -38.87 -42.33
C LEU A 632 10.80 -37.88 -42.11
N ASP A 633 11.54 -37.54 -43.16
CA ASP A 633 12.72 -36.69 -43.06
C ASP A 633 12.41 -35.24 -43.46
N ASN A 634 13.20 -34.29 -42.95
CA ASN A 634 13.16 -32.88 -43.33
C ASN A 634 11.76 -32.24 -43.22
N ALA A 635 11.01 -32.58 -42.17
CA ALA A 635 9.68 -32.03 -41.97
C ALA A 635 9.74 -30.52 -41.70
N SER A 636 8.97 -29.75 -42.47
CA SER A 636 8.86 -28.30 -42.34
C SER A 636 7.39 -27.87 -42.42
N MET A 637 7.01 -26.91 -41.57
CA MET A 637 5.65 -26.37 -41.55
C MET A 637 5.61 -24.94 -41.03
N LYS A 638 4.54 -24.22 -41.37
CA LYS A 638 4.24 -22.87 -40.87
C LYS A 638 3.07 -22.88 -39.91
N LEU A 639 3.33 -22.57 -38.64
CA LEU A 639 2.37 -22.62 -37.54
C LEU A 639 1.79 -21.23 -37.22
N ASN A 640 0.46 -21.11 -37.09
CA ASN A 640 -0.19 -19.92 -36.54
C ASN A 640 -1.59 -20.24 -35.97
N GLY A 641 -2.02 -19.53 -34.93
CA GLY A 641 -3.34 -19.72 -34.33
C GLY A 641 -3.29 -19.81 -32.81
N TYR A 642 -4.24 -20.53 -32.20
CA TYR A 642 -4.47 -20.50 -30.76
C TYR A 642 -4.21 -21.84 -30.08
N TYR A 643 -3.78 -21.80 -28.82
CA TYR A 643 -3.71 -22.96 -27.94
C TYR A 643 -4.20 -22.61 -26.51
N PRO A 644 -5.09 -23.40 -25.90
CA PRO A 644 -5.81 -24.54 -26.48
C PRO A 644 -6.67 -24.14 -27.69
N TYR A 645 -6.68 -24.98 -28.73
CA TYR A 645 -7.42 -24.71 -29.97
C TYR A 645 -8.91 -25.06 -29.84
N THR A 646 -9.75 -24.38 -30.61
CA THR A 646 -11.18 -24.71 -30.78
C THR A 646 -11.59 -24.54 -32.24
N LYS A 647 -12.77 -25.01 -32.64
CA LYS A 647 -13.29 -24.80 -34.00
C LYS A 647 -13.31 -23.31 -34.41
N ALA A 648 -13.64 -22.41 -33.47
CA ALA A 648 -13.65 -20.96 -33.71
C ALA A 648 -12.26 -20.32 -33.69
N LYS A 649 -11.29 -20.98 -33.04
CA LYS A 649 -9.90 -20.50 -32.90
C LYS A 649 -8.94 -21.66 -33.14
N PRO A 650 -8.78 -22.10 -34.40
CA PRO A 650 -7.95 -23.25 -34.71
C PRO A 650 -6.46 -22.94 -34.58
N LEU A 651 -5.66 -23.99 -34.48
CA LEU A 651 -4.22 -23.97 -34.71
C LEU A 651 -3.96 -24.44 -36.13
N ASN A 652 -3.40 -23.60 -36.98
CA ASN A 652 -3.17 -23.89 -38.39
C ASN A 652 -1.71 -24.32 -38.61
N LEU A 653 -1.55 -25.37 -39.40
CA LEU A 653 -0.29 -25.94 -39.87
C LEU A 653 -0.31 -25.83 -41.41
N ASN A 654 0.30 -24.78 -41.93
CA ASN A 654 0.32 -24.47 -43.36
C ASN A 654 1.64 -24.93 -43.99
N GLN A 655 1.61 -25.26 -45.28
CA GLN A 655 2.81 -25.64 -46.03
C GLN A 655 3.60 -26.76 -45.34
N LEU A 656 2.90 -27.79 -44.84
CA LEU A 656 3.54 -28.96 -44.27
C LEU A 656 4.19 -29.75 -45.42
N SER A 657 5.48 -30.00 -45.29
CA SER A 657 6.30 -30.74 -46.26
C SER A 657 7.21 -31.69 -45.51
N PHE A 658 7.40 -32.90 -46.02
CA PHE A 658 8.46 -33.81 -45.57
C PHE A 658 8.85 -34.77 -46.69
N ASP A 659 10.07 -35.30 -46.61
CA ASP A 659 10.57 -36.33 -47.51
C ASP A 659 10.06 -37.70 -47.04
N LEU A 660 9.55 -38.49 -47.98
CA LEU A 660 8.93 -39.80 -47.71
C LEU A 660 9.13 -40.73 -48.91
N PHE A 661 9.60 -41.96 -48.67
CA PHE A 661 9.77 -43.02 -49.68
C PHE A 661 10.44 -42.52 -50.99
N GLY A 662 11.58 -41.84 -50.88
CA GLY A 662 12.34 -41.32 -52.04
C GLY A 662 11.69 -40.15 -52.80
N GLY A 663 10.55 -39.65 -52.32
CA GLY A 663 9.81 -38.52 -52.84
C GLY A 663 9.41 -37.53 -51.72
N LYS A 664 8.33 -36.78 -51.94
CA LYS A 664 7.86 -35.74 -51.00
C LYS A 664 6.37 -35.83 -50.71
N LEU A 665 5.97 -35.55 -49.48
CA LEU A 665 4.58 -35.27 -49.13
C LEU A 665 4.38 -33.79 -48.83
N ASN A 666 3.39 -33.18 -49.50
CA ASN A 666 3.00 -31.80 -49.34
C ASN A 666 1.53 -31.67 -48.91
N VAL A 667 1.28 -30.96 -47.81
CA VAL A 667 -0.05 -30.58 -47.34
C VAL A 667 -0.14 -29.06 -47.26
N LYS A 668 -0.94 -28.47 -48.16
CA LYS A 668 -1.06 -27.01 -48.29
C LYS A 668 -1.56 -26.34 -47.02
N ARG A 669 -2.60 -26.91 -46.42
CA ARG A 669 -3.26 -26.39 -45.22
C ARG A 669 -3.83 -27.53 -44.40
N PHE A 670 -3.56 -27.47 -43.10
CA PHE A 670 -4.11 -28.36 -42.09
C PHE A 670 -4.44 -27.54 -40.84
N ALA A 671 -5.49 -27.91 -40.12
CA ALA A 671 -5.93 -27.19 -38.92
C ALA A 671 -6.28 -28.15 -37.79
N LEU A 672 -6.06 -27.73 -36.56
CA LEU A 672 -6.45 -28.45 -35.34
C LEU A 672 -7.47 -27.59 -34.56
N PRO A 673 -8.68 -28.10 -34.25
CA PRO A 673 -9.22 -29.36 -34.79
C PRO A 673 -9.45 -29.23 -36.31
N GLN A 674 -9.47 -30.34 -37.03
CA GLN A 674 -9.68 -30.30 -38.49
C GLN A 674 -11.01 -29.63 -38.83
N THR A 675 -10.96 -28.54 -39.60
CA THR A 675 -12.13 -27.78 -40.04
C THR A 675 -12.51 -28.07 -41.48
N GLU A 676 -11.55 -28.49 -42.31
CA GLU A 676 -11.72 -28.76 -43.74
C GLU A 676 -10.90 -29.99 -44.16
N LEU A 677 -11.29 -30.58 -45.29
CA LEU A 677 -10.61 -31.71 -45.91
C LEU A 677 -9.16 -31.33 -46.25
N ALA A 678 -8.19 -32.16 -45.85
CA ALA A 678 -6.79 -31.93 -46.14
C ALA A 678 -6.37 -32.77 -47.34
N TYR A 679 -5.58 -32.21 -48.27
CA TYR A 679 -5.07 -32.97 -49.41
C TYR A 679 -3.61 -33.34 -49.16
N LEU A 680 -3.34 -34.63 -49.03
CA LEU A 680 -1.99 -35.17 -48.98
C LEU A 680 -1.49 -35.35 -50.41
N ASN A 681 -0.58 -34.48 -50.86
CA ASN A 681 -0.02 -34.54 -52.21
C ASN A 681 1.34 -35.22 -52.14
N LEU A 682 1.39 -36.47 -52.56
CA LEU A 682 2.60 -37.25 -52.66
C LEU A 682 3.19 -37.09 -54.05
N GLU A 683 4.46 -36.73 -54.13
CA GLU A 683 5.18 -36.45 -55.37
C GLU A 683 6.40 -37.38 -55.49
N ARG A 684 6.50 -38.05 -56.65
CA ARG A 684 7.64 -38.91 -57.02
C ARG A 684 8.00 -39.96 -55.95
N ILE A 685 6.98 -40.62 -55.41
CA ILE A 685 7.14 -41.69 -54.43
C ILE A 685 7.66 -42.95 -55.12
N ASP A 686 8.68 -43.56 -54.53
CA ASP A 686 9.36 -44.73 -55.03
C ASP A 686 8.61 -46.02 -54.67
N PHE A 687 8.20 -46.78 -55.67
CA PHE A 687 7.51 -48.04 -55.45
C PHE A 687 8.39 -49.08 -54.76
N GLU A 688 9.70 -49.09 -55.04
CA GLU A 688 10.64 -50.05 -54.46
C GLU A 688 10.71 -49.85 -52.95
N GLN A 689 10.76 -48.59 -52.51
CA GLN A 689 10.77 -48.25 -51.08
C GLN A 689 9.44 -48.58 -50.39
N ILE A 690 8.30 -48.40 -51.06
CA ILE A 690 7.00 -48.82 -50.52
C ILE A 690 6.97 -50.35 -50.38
N LEU A 691 7.29 -51.12 -51.43
CA LEU A 691 7.22 -52.57 -51.38
C LEU A 691 8.19 -53.16 -50.33
N GLN A 692 9.38 -52.57 -50.22
CA GLN A 692 10.35 -52.93 -49.18
C GLN A 692 9.80 -52.66 -47.77
N PHE A 693 9.20 -51.48 -47.54
CA PHE A 693 8.57 -51.15 -46.26
C PHE A 693 7.41 -52.10 -45.93
N MET A 694 6.59 -52.44 -46.92
CA MET A 694 5.46 -53.35 -46.78
C MET A 694 5.86 -54.83 -46.69
N GLN A 695 7.17 -55.13 -46.78
CA GLN A 695 7.73 -56.48 -46.80
C GLN A 695 7.12 -57.38 -47.88
N TYR A 696 6.70 -56.78 -49.01
CA TYR A 696 6.06 -57.50 -50.10
C TYR A 696 7.12 -58.05 -51.07
N GLN A 697 7.32 -59.36 -51.05
CA GLN A 697 8.40 -60.06 -51.79
C GLN A 697 7.91 -60.81 -53.03
N GLN A 698 6.64 -60.68 -53.41
CA GLN A 698 6.06 -61.45 -54.51
C GLN A 698 6.26 -60.77 -55.88
N ILE A 699 6.46 -59.46 -55.91
CA ILE A 699 6.69 -58.67 -57.13
C ILE A 699 7.83 -57.68 -56.91
N ASP A 700 8.56 -57.37 -57.99
CA ASP A 700 9.48 -56.25 -58.09
C ASP A 700 8.83 -55.17 -58.97
N LEU A 701 8.48 -54.04 -58.36
CA LEU A 701 7.88 -52.89 -59.04
C LEU A 701 8.82 -51.70 -58.93
N LYS A 702 9.43 -51.32 -60.05
CA LYS A 702 10.35 -50.17 -60.14
C LYS A 702 9.69 -48.95 -60.72
N GLY A 703 10.14 -47.77 -60.31
CA GLY A 703 9.68 -46.48 -60.79
C GLY A 703 8.90 -45.70 -59.75
N LYS A 704 8.25 -44.60 -60.18
CA LYS A 704 7.69 -43.60 -59.26
C LYS A 704 6.25 -43.24 -59.56
N ALA A 705 5.52 -42.85 -58.52
CA ALA A 705 4.13 -42.40 -58.61
C ALA A 705 3.86 -41.11 -57.84
N ASN A 706 2.81 -40.42 -58.28
CA ASN A 706 2.22 -39.28 -57.58
C ASN A 706 0.86 -39.68 -57.02
N ALA A 707 0.50 -39.18 -55.84
CA ALA A 707 -0.83 -39.37 -55.29
C ALA A 707 -1.43 -38.08 -54.72
N ILE A 708 -2.75 -37.93 -54.85
CA ILE A 708 -3.52 -36.91 -54.17
C ILE A 708 -4.55 -37.64 -53.31
N LEU A 709 -4.37 -37.58 -51.99
CA LEU A 709 -5.21 -38.31 -51.02
C LEU A 709 -6.03 -37.31 -50.19
N PRO A 710 -7.35 -37.21 -50.41
CA PRO A 710 -8.21 -36.37 -49.60
C PRO A 710 -8.41 -37.02 -48.21
N PHE A 711 -7.90 -36.37 -47.17
CA PHE A 711 -7.68 -36.92 -45.85
C PHE A 711 -8.56 -36.30 -44.76
N TRP A 712 -9.23 -37.16 -43.98
CA TRP A 712 -9.93 -36.81 -42.74
C TRP A 712 -9.28 -37.49 -41.54
N LEU A 713 -8.70 -36.69 -40.64
CA LEU A 713 -8.07 -37.17 -39.40
C LEU A 713 -9.06 -37.90 -38.49
N SER A 714 -10.34 -37.52 -38.51
CA SER A 714 -11.39 -38.15 -37.71
C SER A 714 -11.76 -39.56 -38.20
N GLY A 715 -11.34 -39.93 -39.41
CA GLY A 715 -11.80 -41.15 -40.09
C GLY A 715 -13.29 -41.14 -40.46
N LYS A 716 -13.96 -39.97 -40.42
CA LYS A 716 -15.39 -39.83 -40.75
C LYS A 716 -15.56 -38.84 -41.92
N PRO A 717 -16.16 -39.25 -43.05
CA PRO A 717 -16.75 -40.56 -43.33
C PRO A 717 -15.74 -41.68 -43.62
N CYS A 718 -14.51 -41.34 -44.00
CA CYS A 718 -13.42 -42.28 -44.24
C CYS A 718 -12.06 -41.56 -44.08
N TYR A 719 -10.93 -42.27 -43.92
CA TYR A 719 -9.61 -41.63 -43.76
C TYR A 719 -9.09 -41.07 -45.08
N ILE A 720 -9.27 -41.79 -46.18
CA ILE A 720 -8.98 -41.33 -47.54
C ILE A 720 -10.20 -41.61 -48.41
N CYS A 721 -10.84 -40.56 -48.93
CA CYS A 721 -12.02 -40.70 -49.77
C CYS A 721 -11.69 -40.26 -51.20
N ASP A 722 -11.78 -41.18 -52.16
CA ASP A 722 -11.49 -40.98 -53.58
C ASP A 722 -10.06 -40.46 -53.86
N GLY A 723 -9.07 -41.06 -53.20
CA GLY A 723 -7.66 -40.80 -53.47
C GLY A 723 -7.28 -41.22 -54.89
N LEU A 724 -6.44 -40.42 -55.55
CA LEU A 724 -5.95 -40.68 -56.90
C LEU A 724 -4.45 -40.96 -56.86
N LEU A 725 -4.03 -42.13 -57.34
CA LEU A 725 -2.65 -42.50 -57.56
C LEU A 725 -2.40 -42.57 -59.07
N THR A 726 -1.30 -41.98 -59.53
CA THR A 726 -0.94 -41.86 -60.95
C THR A 726 0.54 -42.11 -61.15
N GLN A 727 0.90 -42.61 -62.32
CA GLN A 727 2.29 -42.78 -62.71
C GLN A 727 3.03 -41.43 -62.80
N ALA A 728 4.22 -41.36 -62.22
CA ALA A 728 5.10 -40.20 -62.33
C ALA A 728 6.23 -40.43 -63.34
N GLU A 729 6.76 -41.66 -63.40
CA GLU A 729 7.86 -42.06 -64.28
C GLU A 729 7.58 -43.46 -64.86
N THR A 730 8.23 -43.85 -65.96
CA THR A 730 8.09 -45.19 -66.54
C THR A 730 8.42 -46.24 -65.48
N SER A 731 7.52 -47.21 -65.30
CA SER A 731 7.63 -48.23 -64.26
C SER A 731 7.80 -49.62 -64.87
N TYR A 732 8.43 -50.53 -64.14
CA TYR A 732 8.69 -51.90 -64.58
C TYR A 732 8.16 -52.87 -63.54
N LEU A 733 7.40 -53.87 -63.97
CA LEU A 733 6.83 -54.91 -63.12
C LEU A 733 7.43 -56.27 -63.50
N THR A 734 8.02 -56.94 -62.53
CA THR A 734 8.57 -58.29 -62.67
C THR A 734 8.09 -59.16 -61.51
N PHE A 735 7.77 -60.41 -61.77
CA PHE A 735 7.45 -61.38 -60.71
C PHE A 735 8.73 -62.02 -60.18
N THR A 736 8.75 -62.32 -58.89
CA THR A 736 9.92 -62.97 -58.30
C THR A 736 10.07 -64.42 -58.80
N PRO A 737 11.30 -64.96 -58.86
CA PRO A 737 11.54 -66.33 -59.32
C PRO A 737 10.71 -67.37 -58.57
N GLU A 738 10.48 -67.16 -57.27
CA GLU A 738 9.66 -68.02 -56.42
C GLU A 738 8.20 -68.02 -56.88
N LEU A 739 7.61 -66.83 -57.08
CA LEU A 739 6.23 -66.70 -57.58
C LEU A 739 6.09 -67.31 -58.98
N LEU A 740 7.08 -67.08 -59.85
CA LEU A 740 7.11 -67.65 -61.20
C LEU A 740 7.09 -69.19 -61.14
N SER A 741 7.86 -69.81 -60.24
CA SER A 741 7.93 -71.26 -60.11
C SER A 741 6.65 -71.90 -59.56
N GLU A 742 5.93 -71.20 -58.68
CA GLU A 742 4.64 -71.67 -58.13
C GLU A 742 3.50 -71.46 -59.13
N MET A 743 3.46 -70.31 -59.81
CA MET A 743 2.44 -70.03 -60.83
C MET A 743 2.61 -70.91 -62.07
N GLN A 744 3.83 -71.34 -62.43
CA GLN A 744 4.06 -72.31 -63.51
C GLN A 744 3.43 -73.68 -63.24
N LYS A 745 3.24 -74.06 -61.96
CA LYS A 745 2.57 -75.31 -61.54
C LYS A 745 1.04 -75.20 -61.51
N SER A 746 0.48 -74.00 -61.72
CA SER A 746 -0.97 -73.73 -61.67
C SER A 746 -1.65 -73.86 -63.05
N GLY A 747 -2.93 -73.49 -63.17
CA GLY A 747 -3.74 -73.69 -64.36
C GLY A 747 -3.27 -72.91 -65.60
N TYR A 748 -3.87 -73.23 -66.76
CA TYR A 748 -3.53 -72.63 -68.05
C TYR A 748 -3.75 -71.10 -68.08
N THR A 749 -4.73 -70.58 -67.31
CA THR A 749 -5.06 -69.16 -67.23
C THR A 749 -3.97 -68.35 -66.51
N GLU A 750 -3.38 -68.91 -65.47
CA GLU A 750 -2.32 -68.31 -64.67
C GLU A 750 -1.00 -68.25 -65.47
N GLN A 751 -0.74 -69.26 -66.30
CA GLN A 751 0.42 -69.27 -67.23
C GLN A 751 0.31 -68.18 -68.31
N ILE A 752 -0.90 -67.86 -68.77
CA ILE A 752 -1.15 -66.73 -69.69
C ILE A 752 -0.86 -65.40 -68.98
N LEU A 753 -1.32 -65.24 -67.74
CA LEU A 753 -1.03 -64.05 -66.93
C LEU A 753 0.48 -63.87 -66.69
N LEU A 754 1.21 -64.96 -66.42
CA LEU A 754 2.67 -64.95 -66.33
C LEU A 754 3.33 -64.39 -67.60
N HIS A 755 2.95 -64.88 -68.78
CA HIS A 755 3.54 -64.42 -70.04
C HIS A 755 3.17 -62.97 -70.42
N LEU A 756 2.01 -62.49 -69.96
CA LEU A 756 1.49 -61.16 -70.30
C LEU A 756 1.95 -60.06 -69.34
N VAL A 757 2.22 -60.39 -68.07
CA VAL A 757 2.48 -59.41 -67.00
C VAL A 757 3.92 -59.43 -66.51
N ASP A 758 4.60 -60.58 -66.48
CA ASP A 758 6.00 -60.65 -66.04
C ASP A 758 6.93 -59.86 -66.97
N LYS A 759 7.93 -59.19 -66.38
CA LYS A 759 8.89 -58.31 -67.07
C LYS A 759 8.20 -57.32 -68.01
N SER A 760 7.13 -56.68 -67.54
CA SER A 760 6.37 -55.72 -68.34
C SER A 760 6.77 -54.27 -68.01
N THR A 761 6.72 -53.42 -69.03
CA THR A 761 6.85 -51.97 -68.85
C THR A 761 5.45 -51.38 -68.67
N ILE A 762 5.22 -50.66 -67.58
CA ILE A 762 3.98 -49.92 -67.30
C ILE A 762 4.09 -48.55 -67.98
N ASN A 763 3.23 -48.32 -68.97
CA ASN A 763 3.21 -47.07 -69.74
C ASN A 763 2.22 -46.04 -69.19
N ASP A 764 1.16 -46.52 -68.54
CA ASP A 764 0.13 -45.69 -67.91
C ASP A 764 -0.43 -46.45 -66.71
N PHE A 765 -0.40 -45.82 -65.54
CA PHE A 765 -1.01 -46.34 -64.32
C PHE A 765 -1.84 -45.27 -63.66
N ARG A 766 -3.09 -45.64 -63.37
CA ARG A 766 -4.02 -44.83 -62.60
C ARG A 766 -4.78 -45.74 -61.64
N SER A 767 -4.85 -45.34 -60.38
CA SER A 767 -5.62 -46.06 -59.37
C SER A 767 -6.46 -45.12 -58.51
N LEU A 768 -7.66 -45.57 -58.16
CA LEU A 768 -8.43 -44.98 -57.07
C LEU A 768 -8.09 -45.69 -55.76
N ILE A 769 -8.04 -44.94 -54.67
CA ILE A 769 -7.67 -45.39 -53.34
C ILE A 769 -8.73 -44.90 -52.35
N ASN A 770 -9.32 -45.83 -51.60
CA ASN A 770 -10.24 -45.54 -50.51
C ASN A 770 -9.78 -46.22 -49.24
N VAL A 771 -9.77 -45.51 -48.11
CA VAL A 771 -9.45 -46.07 -46.79
C VAL A 771 -10.60 -45.78 -45.84
N GLY A 772 -11.34 -46.84 -45.48
CA GLY A 772 -12.48 -46.77 -44.59
C GLY A 772 -12.09 -46.52 -43.12
N PRO A 773 -13.07 -46.24 -42.24
CA PRO A 773 -12.82 -45.94 -40.83
C PRO A 773 -12.17 -47.09 -40.04
N LYS A 774 -12.24 -48.33 -40.54
CA LYS A 774 -11.65 -49.52 -39.92
C LYS A 774 -10.27 -49.88 -40.47
N GLY A 775 -9.72 -49.05 -41.36
CA GLY A 775 -8.46 -49.31 -42.04
C GLY A 775 -8.59 -50.18 -43.28
N ASP A 776 -9.82 -50.51 -43.70
CA ASP A 776 -10.12 -51.21 -44.94
C ASP A 776 -9.71 -50.35 -46.15
N LEU A 777 -8.59 -50.73 -46.76
CA LEU A 777 -8.09 -50.15 -48.01
C LEU A 777 -8.73 -50.89 -49.18
N VAL A 778 -9.27 -50.11 -50.11
CA VAL A 778 -9.68 -50.58 -51.44
C VAL A 778 -8.90 -49.78 -52.48
N LEU A 779 -8.17 -50.50 -53.33
CA LEU A 779 -7.39 -49.94 -54.42
C LEU A 779 -7.93 -50.50 -55.75
N ASP A 780 -8.34 -49.60 -56.64
CA ASP A 780 -8.88 -49.90 -57.96
C ASP A 780 -7.94 -49.37 -59.05
N GLY A 781 -7.00 -50.20 -59.46
CA GLY A 781 -5.93 -49.89 -60.39
C GLY A 781 -6.25 -50.27 -61.84
N LYS A 782 -5.89 -49.39 -62.77
CA LYS A 782 -5.89 -49.63 -64.21
C LYS A 782 -4.49 -49.40 -64.74
N LEU A 783 -3.88 -50.46 -65.27
CA LEU A 783 -2.52 -50.46 -65.79
C LEU A 783 -2.54 -50.75 -67.30
N LYS A 784 -1.80 -49.96 -68.08
CA LYS A 784 -1.48 -50.28 -69.47
C LYS A 784 -0.04 -50.74 -69.56
N LEU A 785 0.13 -52.01 -69.88
CA LEU A 785 1.42 -52.70 -69.90
C LEU A 785 1.88 -52.95 -71.33
N SER A 786 3.19 -52.99 -71.53
CA SER A 786 3.83 -53.58 -72.71
C SER A 786 4.74 -54.71 -72.26
N SER A 787 4.41 -55.93 -72.65
CA SER A 787 5.23 -57.10 -72.36
C SER A 787 6.55 -57.02 -73.12
N ASN A 788 7.68 -57.16 -72.40
CA ASN A 788 9.01 -57.13 -73.03
C ASN A 788 9.33 -58.43 -73.80
N GLN A 789 8.53 -59.50 -73.61
CA GLN A 789 8.76 -60.79 -74.26
C GLN A 789 8.17 -60.82 -75.68
N ASN A 790 6.95 -60.29 -75.88
CA ASN A 790 6.21 -60.40 -77.16
C ASN A 790 5.68 -59.04 -77.71
N LYS A 791 6.01 -57.90 -77.10
CA LYS A 791 5.50 -56.54 -77.44
C LYS A 791 3.96 -56.38 -77.38
N SER A 792 3.25 -57.33 -76.76
CA SER A 792 1.79 -57.26 -76.58
C SER A 792 1.39 -56.11 -75.65
N LYS A 793 0.34 -55.37 -76.02
CA LYS A 793 -0.29 -54.35 -75.18
C LYS A 793 -1.36 -54.99 -74.32
N VAL A 794 -1.27 -54.83 -73.00
CA VAL A 794 -2.19 -55.45 -72.04
C VAL A 794 -2.83 -54.37 -71.18
N ASN A 795 -4.16 -54.40 -71.07
CA ASN A 795 -4.89 -53.57 -70.12
C ASN A 795 -5.24 -54.44 -68.91
N LEU A 796 -4.55 -54.21 -67.80
CA LEU A 796 -4.77 -54.94 -66.56
C LEU A 796 -5.63 -54.09 -65.61
N ASN A 797 -6.81 -54.61 -65.27
CA ASN A 797 -7.63 -54.07 -64.18
C ASN A 797 -7.31 -54.85 -62.92
N TYR A 798 -6.80 -54.16 -61.90
CA TYR A 798 -6.37 -54.76 -60.65
C TYR A 798 -7.18 -54.17 -59.49
N ASN A 799 -7.87 -55.02 -58.75
CA ASN A 799 -8.52 -54.64 -57.50
C ASN A 799 -7.75 -55.27 -56.34
N HIS A 800 -7.45 -54.45 -55.34
CA HIS A 800 -6.75 -54.90 -54.14
C HIS A 800 -7.52 -54.43 -52.90
N ARG A 801 -7.64 -55.34 -51.93
CA ARG A 801 -8.26 -55.08 -50.64
C ARG A 801 -7.34 -55.57 -49.55
N GLU A 802 -7.11 -54.70 -48.58
CA GLU A 802 -6.18 -54.95 -47.48
C GLU A 802 -6.65 -54.21 -46.24
N ASN A 803 -6.32 -54.70 -45.05
CA ASN A 803 -6.50 -53.90 -43.85
C ASN A 803 -5.17 -53.19 -43.51
N LEU A 804 -5.10 -51.89 -43.81
CA LEU A 804 -3.89 -51.10 -43.56
C LEU A 804 -3.51 -51.03 -42.09
N PHE A 805 -4.46 -51.11 -41.16
CA PHE A 805 -4.14 -51.08 -39.73
C PHE A 805 -3.54 -52.39 -39.26
N ASP A 806 -4.09 -53.53 -39.70
CA ASP A 806 -3.53 -54.85 -39.39
C ASP A 806 -2.13 -54.99 -40.00
N LEU A 807 -1.97 -54.58 -41.26
CA LEU A 807 -0.69 -54.60 -41.95
C LEU A 807 0.34 -53.67 -41.31
N TRP A 808 -0.06 -52.46 -40.93
CA TRP A 808 0.78 -51.53 -40.17
C TRP A 808 1.21 -52.11 -38.82
N HIS A 809 0.32 -52.83 -38.14
CA HIS A 809 0.65 -53.51 -36.89
C HIS A 809 1.65 -54.66 -37.08
N LEU A 810 1.51 -55.43 -38.16
CA LEU A 810 2.42 -56.54 -38.47
C LEU A 810 3.83 -56.05 -38.83
N ILE A 811 3.94 -55.11 -39.77
CA ILE A 811 5.23 -54.58 -40.23
C ILE A 811 6.02 -53.97 -39.06
N ASN A 812 5.33 -53.15 -38.27
CA ASN A 812 5.99 -52.36 -37.24
C ASN A 812 6.06 -53.07 -35.87
N TYR A 813 5.73 -54.36 -35.75
CA TYR A 813 5.65 -55.02 -34.44
C TYR A 813 6.99 -54.99 -33.69
N GLY A 814 8.09 -55.34 -34.37
CA GLY A 814 9.43 -55.32 -33.80
C GLY A 814 9.93 -53.91 -33.46
N SER A 815 9.80 -52.98 -34.39
CA SER A 815 10.23 -51.59 -34.20
C SER A 815 9.38 -50.83 -33.18
N GLN A 816 8.07 -51.06 -33.13
CA GLN A 816 7.22 -50.54 -32.05
C GLN A 816 7.58 -51.15 -30.71
N PHE A 817 7.97 -52.42 -30.64
CA PHE A 817 8.42 -53.02 -29.39
C PHE A 817 9.72 -52.34 -28.90
N GLU A 818 10.71 -52.17 -29.79
CA GLU A 818 11.95 -51.46 -29.46
C GLU A 818 11.69 -50.01 -29.02
N GLN A 819 10.87 -49.26 -29.76
CA GLN A 819 10.52 -47.87 -29.42
C GLN A 819 9.73 -47.77 -28.12
N LYS A 820 8.81 -48.69 -27.87
CA LYS A 820 8.08 -48.76 -26.58
C LYS A 820 9.02 -49.10 -25.44
N LEU A 821 9.97 -49.99 -25.66
CA LEU A 821 10.98 -50.34 -24.67
C LEU A 821 11.90 -49.14 -24.40
N GLU A 822 12.36 -48.43 -25.44
CA GLU A 822 13.18 -47.23 -25.31
C GLU A 822 12.42 -46.11 -24.58
N ASN A 823 11.17 -45.84 -24.99
CA ASN A 823 10.27 -44.90 -24.32
C ASN A 823 10.05 -45.29 -22.85
N TYR A 824 9.82 -46.58 -22.56
CA TYR A 824 9.70 -47.10 -21.19
C TYR A 824 10.98 -46.91 -20.38
N LEU A 825 12.15 -47.14 -20.97
CA LEU A 825 13.45 -46.92 -20.33
C LEU A 825 13.66 -45.43 -20.05
N TYR A 826 13.35 -44.53 -20.99
CA TYR A 826 13.39 -43.09 -20.75
C TYR A 826 12.42 -42.67 -19.63
N GLN A 827 11.18 -43.17 -19.63
CA GLN A 827 10.22 -42.92 -18.56
C GLN A 827 10.71 -43.42 -17.19
N LYS A 828 11.51 -44.49 -17.15
CA LYS A 828 12.12 -45.02 -15.93
C LYS A 828 13.30 -44.17 -15.45
N LEU A 829 14.05 -43.58 -16.37
CA LEU A 829 15.17 -42.68 -16.06
C LEU A 829 14.70 -41.29 -15.62
N GLU A 830 13.49 -40.87 -16.01
CA GLU A 830 12.86 -39.61 -15.57
C GLU A 830 12.24 -39.66 -14.16
N ARG A 831 11.98 -40.85 -13.60
CA ARG A 831 11.44 -41.02 -12.24
C ARG A 831 12.55 -41.13 -11.20
#